data_AF-A0A6N7WSB2-F1
#
_entry.id   AF-A0A6N7WSB2-F1
#
_cell.length_a   1.000
_cell.length_b   1.000
_cell.length_c   1.000
_cell.angle_alpha   90.00
_cell.angle_beta   90.00
_cell.angle_gamma   90.00
#
_symmetry.space_group_name_H-M   'P 1'
#
loop_
_entity.id
_entity.type
_entity.pdbx_description
1 polymer ?
#
loop_
_entity_poly.entity_id
_entity_poly.type
_entity_poly.pdbx_seq_one_letter_code
_entity_poly.pdbx_strand_id
1 'polypeptide(L)'
;MVRVTEMLIFIKGLSTKGTLIMEGLRKTKPAKWLCFFLALLLTLTCFTPFARAEENTSQEAGNTVLADTAQPEAQAVSEEKGTPSLKQDAEGNYLIGSVEDLNTLRADIVKDIEYENEHLLLTADIDAGNLTPYPELPPTDEPYTTSEGLFGYIFRGKLNGMGHKIYNFKDSGSGLFDVLAPGAQIGNLTVEANVNFTKDTKKLRSSTYGVIANMMPGAWIQRCATTGSVTIQSDYQGYVGFSGMVGFANPPKEANVSNSSEYKGTIEDSYSTVVFTNNTQSSASFYGMGPGVQVLKNCFFAGSFKGKVNKEISQPLARMSTANENMESCYFDSLKISTLPANAQGEKVPTYKMRSQETFKGWDFGQIWKMGDDHPVLNTGYTILKDKVILDTEVVLEPRVYSEALGGDSTLTRVQDIKIKTDLGGNPHQVTIDYEETPDTKNTFYVGMMGDHARGLAQFDKVEVKYTENDEAEYYLPSDFYKYADRKQAEAWGSFTQDGTVLSDDQKQELIDQAKKACDLIFDYKLGSTPDAATVASDSWLVFSAARCNYKVPDGFWDQVYKQYEARYAAYKAQGQVDGFDTSDTAKDVLAISAIGYDPRNVGGYDLLDVIINHSGDRDYFASQTAAFAMYSNDFDESQYGYSMADYVKSKVTPIEVDADGVKVEKDQAADMWTMAWQPLMFFYDPNAQEGSEWYDLKLFVEDGLNQISAAQTYMGNCWGGYINSADSTGKPKYDITNTWTNAQVQISVGLAGIDPFDARFVKNGNTLITRAVSFFEGGQVGGDVKGGESAQVARGLNSIIRAYEQNPHNLFDCRDVEDSTVQINNAIGALPEAAAITEEKRQDFDQCWEQYNKLNDTQKSNISNTNKEKLQAIYEKFYPDENLESALELAKTELSKSNVSEIYTQDSINNLKAAVEAAEKVQKDTQATSEQKAEQASKLRKAVEALVTTEAEDMKKVETAIDQIKPFTTLEGRKPVDTAKDLYDKLKYDESRERIKNRDTLLSNVTAVEGLEAAGDSLKAAIAAAKEQLAQTDKYLASSIEAARQYITIAEKVDVQTSTVQELANAQITLERYVNDTLKEQPDKTELNNKIAEITEKMKALDEKDYSAEKWKTLEDALSTAKDVAESNDADGGAVTSAIEGLDNAFNGLEEDVMLGDVTGDGKINGLDVTWVMQYNVGSRALDEKAMKAADVNNDGKVNALDVTWIMQHNVGLRTF
;
A
#
# COMPACT_ATOMS: atom_id res chain seq x y z
N MET A 1 1.72 -29.31 61.31
CA MET A 1 2.24 -28.56 62.48
C MET A 1 2.06 -27.06 62.25
N VAL A 2 1.62 -26.30 63.27
CA VAL A 2 1.61 -24.81 63.36
C VAL A 2 1.26 -24.07 62.05
N ARG A 3 -0.04 -23.86 61.75
CA ARG A 3 -0.89 -22.73 62.26
C ARG A 3 -0.64 -21.39 61.53
N VAL A 4 -1.73 -20.80 61.00
CA VAL A 4 -2.27 -19.43 61.31
C VAL A 4 -1.39 -18.25 60.87
N THR A 5 -1.86 -17.19 60.18
CA THR A 5 -3.21 -16.65 59.83
C THR A 5 -3.13 -15.99 58.42
N GLU A 6 -4.18 -15.46 57.77
CA GLU A 6 -5.55 -15.09 58.15
C GLU A 6 -6.51 -15.21 56.94
N MET A 7 -7.79 -15.52 57.20
CA MET A 7 -9.00 -15.02 56.52
C MET A 7 -9.10 -14.91 54.97
N LEU A 8 -10.06 -15.51 54.25
CA LEU A 8 -11.54 -15.62 54.45
C LEU A 8 -12.21 -14.23 54.66
N ILE A 9 -13.36 -13.85 54.12
CA ILE A 9 -14.49 -14.57 53.52
C ILE A 9 -15.24 -13.48 52.68
N PHE A 10 -15.65 -13.70 51.43
CA PHE A 10 -16.94 -14.31 51.02
C PHE A 10 -18.19 -13.46 51.39
N ILE A 11 -19.22 -13.50 50.52
CA ILE A 11 -20.57 -12.88 50.64
C ILE A 11 -20.61 -11.35 50.47
N LYS A 12 -21.21 -10.80 49.41
CA LYS A 12 -22.64 -10.72 48.98
C LYS A 12 -23.52 -9.79 49.84
N GLY A 13 -24.06 -8.75 49.19
CA GLY A 13 -24.99 -7.77 49.80
C GLY A 13 -24.23 -6.72 50.61
N LEU A 14 -24.49 -5.42 50.49
CA LEU A 14 -25.78 -4.73 50.25
C LEU A 14 -25.60 -3.72 49.10
N SER A 15 -26.44 -3.70 48.06
CA SER A 15 -27.80 -3.16 48.04
C SER A 15 -27.94 -1.66 48.37
N THR A 16 -28.28 -0.88 47.34
CA THR A 16 -29.14 0.32 47.37
C THR A 16 -28.71 1.59 48.13
N LYS A 17 -28.89 2.73 47.41
CA LYS A 17 -29.02 4.13 47.89
C LYS A 17 -27.72 4.75 48.43
N GLY A 18 -27.24 5.86 47.86
CA GLY A 18 -27.76 6.67 46.76
C GLY A 18 -27.22 8.12 46.83
N THR A 19 -28.00 9.17 46.54
CA THR A 19 -29.43 9.22 46.18
C THR A 19 -29.82 10.64 45.69
N LEU A 20 -30.99 10.77 45.04
CA LEU A 20 -31.82 12.01 44.89
C LEU A 20 -31.21 13.12 43.99
N ILE A 21 -31.95 13.98 43.27
CA ILE A 21 -33.39 14.37 43.15
C ILE A 21 -33.69 14.53 41.63
N MET A 22 -34.82 14.24 40.97
CA MET A 22 -36.05 13.41 41.14
C MET A 22 -36.56 13.17 39.69
N GLU A 23 -36.81 11.94 39.25
CA GLU A 23 -38.13 11.27 39.20
C GLU A 23 -39.32 12.07 38.61
N GLY A 24 -39.90 11.54 37.51
CA GLY A 24 -41.01 12.13 36.73
C GLY A 24 -41.78 11.09 35.90
N LEU A 25 -42.36 10.10 36.60
CA LEU A 25 -43.00 8.87 36.10
C LEU A 25 -43.74 8.87 34.73
N ARG A 26 -43.36 7.90 33.89
CA ARG A 26 -44.21 7.03 33.02
C ARG A 26 -45.44 7.65 32.32
N LYS A 27 -45.43 7.67 30.97
CA LYS A 27 -46.51 7.11 30.11
C LYS A 27 -46.14 7.01 28.62
N THR A 28 -46.89 6.16 27.92
CA THR A 28 -47.11 6.06 26.45
C THR A 28 -45.93 5.80 25.49
N LYS A 29 -45.95 4.58 24.91
CA LYS A 29 -45.50 4.20 23.55
C LYS A 29 -46.21 5.04 22.44
N PRO A 30 -45.87 4.92 21.13
CA PRO A 30 -44.69 4.34 20.43
C PRO A 30 -44.09 5.36 19.41
N ALA A 31 -43.52 4.85 18.29
CA ALA A 31 -43.30 5.55 17.00
C ALA A 31 -42.14 6.55 16.91
N LYS A 32 -40.90 6.01 16.92
CA LYS A 32 -39.77 6.53 16.12
C LYS A 32 -38.61 5.54 15.90
N TRP A 33 -38.59 4.40 16.60
CA TRP A 33 -37.52 3.40 16.54
C TRP A 33 -37.52 2.45 15.32
N LEU A 34 -38.58 2.45 14.50
CA LEU A 34 -38.60 1.63 13.28
C LEU A 34 -37.60 2.12 12.21
N CYS A 35 -37.23 3.40 12.25
CA CYS A 35 -36.27 4.00 11.32
C CYS A 35 -34.80 3.79 11.73
N PHE A 36 -34.51 3.23 12.91
CA PHE A 36 -33.13 3.01 13.37
C PHE A 36 -32.68 1.55 13.20
N PHE A 37 -33.58 0.59 13.43
CA PHE A 37 -33.30 -0.83 13.17
C PHE A 37 -33.29 -1.23 11.68
N LEU A 38 -33.86 -0.40 10.80
CA LEU A 38 -33.75 -0.57 9.34
C LEU A 38 -32.50 0.07 8.73
N ALA A 39 -31.74 0.86 9.50
CA ALA A 39 -30.50 1.49 9.05
C ALA A 39 -29.25 0.69 9.42
N LEU A 40 -29.31 -0.14 10.48
CA LEU A 40 -28.18 -0.96 10.96
C LEU A 40 -28.10 -2.36 10.31
N LEU A 41 -29.05 -2.69 9.43
CA LEU A 41 -29.13 -3.97 8.70
C LEU A 41 -28.80 -3.82 7.20
N LEU A 42 -28.12 -2.73 6.83
CA LEU A 42 -27.89 -2.34 5.43
C LEU A 42 -26.49 -1.76 5.16
N THR A 43 -25.55 -1.92 6.10
CA THR A 43 -24.17 -1.41 6.00
C THR A 43 -23.13 -2.46 6.41
N LEU A 44 -23.42 -3.75 6.15
CA LEU A 44 -22.56 -4.89 6.48
C LEU A 44 -22.68 -5.98 5.40
N THR A 45 -22.31 -5.63 4.16
CA THR A 45 -21.95 -6.56 3.05
C THR A 45 -21.44 -5.77 1.83
N CYS A 46 -20.13 -5.75 1.59
CA CYS A 46 -19.47 -5.42 0.32
C CYS A 46 -18.01 -5.90 0.39
N PHE A 47 -17.47 -6.42 -0.72
CA PHE A 47 -16.13 -7.03 -0.88
C PHE A 47 -15.87 -8.32 -0.04
N THR A 48 -15.52 -9.48 -0.59
CA THR A 48 -15.62 -10.08 -1.95
C THR A 48 -16.11 -11.57 -1.80
N PRO A 49 -16.18 -12.47 -2.81
CA PRO A 49 -17.12 -13.60 -2.77
C PRO A 49 -16.55 -14.95 -2.29
N PHE A 50 -17.41 -15.76 -1.68
CA PHE A 50 -17.44 -17.22 -1.90
C PHE A 50 -18.87 -17.74 -1.75
N ALA A 51 -19.27 -18.73 -2.57
CA ALA A 51 -20.63 -19.24 -2.59
C ALA A 51 -20.94 -20.16 -1.40
N ARG A 52 -22.13 -19.99 -0.79
CA ARG A 52 -22.72 -20.93 0.17
C ARG A 52 -24.02 -21.49 -0.42
N ALA A 53 -23.96 -22.70 -0.96
CA ALA A 53 -25.15 -23.51 -1.18
C ALA A 53 -25.69 -24.01 0.17
N GLU A 54 -27.01 -24.09 0.32
CA GLU A 54 -27.63 -24.59 1.55
C GLU A 54 -27.96 -26.09 1.50
N GLU A 55 -27.99 -26.66 2.70
CA GLU A 55 -28.47 -27.98 3.12
C GLU A 55 -29.60 -28.59 2.25
N ASN A 56 -29.69 -29.91 2.04
CA ASN A 56 -29.97 -30.85 3.13
C ASN A 56 -29.75 -32.35 2.78
N THR A 57 -29.20 -33.08 3.76
CA THR A 57 -29.40 -34.52 4.06
C THR A 57 -29.45 -35.59 2.95
N SER A 58 -28.49 -36.52 2.96
CA SER A 58 -28.83 -37.94 3.26
C SER A 58 -27.61 -38.79 3.70
N GLN A 59 -27.95 -39.82 4.49
CA GLN A 59 -27.13 -40.72 5.32
C GLN A 59 -26.04 -41.58 4.65
N GLU A 60 -25.20 -42.15 5.54
CA GLU A 60 -24.57 -43.49 5.48
C GLU A 60 -23.22 -43.70 4.76
N ALA A 61 -22.16 -43.52 5.56
CA ALA A 61 -21.19 -44.55 5.97
C ALA A 61 -20.25 -45.22 4.94
N GLY A 62 -18.94 -45.15 5.21
CA GLY A 62 -17.96 -46.12 4.69
C GLY A 62 -16.50 -45.71 4.79
N ASN A 63 -15.75 -46.30 5.74
CA ASN A 63 -14.29 -46.33 5.63
C ASN A 63 -13.88 -47.10 4.37
N THR A 64 -12.99 -46.57 3.52
CA THR A 64 -11.61 -47.10 3.43
C THR A 64 -10.69 -46.27 2.53
N VAL A 65 -9.43 -46.23 2.95
CA VAL A 65 -8.20 -46.07 2.17
C VAL A 65 -8.36 -46.27 0.64
N LEU A 66 -7.99 -45.25 -0.13
CA LEU A 66 -7.59 -45.40 -1.53
C LEU A 66 -6.11 -45.11 -1.66
N ALA A 67 -5.35 -46.13 -2.06
CA ALA A 67 -3.99 -45.98 -2.55
C ALA A 67 -4.03 -45.92 -4.09
N ASP A 68 -3.28 -44.99 -4.65
CA ASP A 68 -2.76 -44.95 -6.03
C ASP A 68 -3.57 -45.69 -7.11
N THR A 69 -4.47 -44.94 -7.75
CA THR A 69 -4.69 -45.08 -9.20
C THR A 69 -4.73 -43.70 -9.83
N ALA A 70 -3.75 -43.40 -10.69
CA ALA A 70 -3.71 -42.15 -11.44
C ALA A 70 -4.98 -41.95 -12.30
N GLN A 71 -5.80 -40.98 -11.91
CA GLN A 71 -6.55 -40.18 -12.88
C GLN A 71 -5.59 -39.12 -13.44
N PRO A 72 -5.75 -38.71 -14.72
CA PRO A 72 -4.82 -37.78 -15.33
C PRO A 72 -4.83 -36.44 -14.60
N GLU A 73 -3.69 -35.76 -14.65
CA GLU A 73 -3.59 -34.34 -14.39
C GLU A 73 -4.77 -33.63 -15.07
N ALA A 74 -5.57 -32.90 -14.30
CA ALA A 74 -6.25 -31.74 -14.83
C ALA A 74 -5.17 -30.68 -15.08
N GLN A 75 -4.38 -30.90 -16.14
CA GLN A 75 -3.57 -29.85 -16.72
C GLN A 75 -4.51 -28.66 -16.93
N ALA A 76 -4.04 -27.46 -16.59
CA ALA A 76 -4.55 -26.26 -17.22
C ALA A 76 -4.14 -26.36 -18.69
N VAL A 77 -4.90 -27.15 -19.45
CA VAL A 77 -4.84 -27.14 -20.90
C VAL A 77 -5.32 -25.76 -21.28
N SER A 78 -4.37 -24.87 -21.52
CA SER A 78 -4.56 -23.83 -22.52
C SER A 78 -4.90 -24.57 -23.81
N GLU A 79 -6.18 -24.83 -24.04
CA GLU A 79 -6.66 -25.08 -25.40
C GLU A 79 -6.21 -23.86 -26.19
N GLU A 80 -5.29 -24.05 -27.13
CA GLU A 80 -4.83 -22.98 -28.00
C GLU A 80 -6.07 -22.37 -28.62
N LYS A 81 -6.44 -21.14 -28.18
CA LYS A 81 -7.66 -20.47 -28.63
C LYS A 81 -7.63 -20.49 -30.16
N GLY A 82 -8.63 -21.16 -30.74
CA GLY A 82 -8.53 -21.59 -32.14
C GLY A 82 -8.28 -20.40 -33.05
N THR A 83 -7.39 -20.55 -34.03
CA THR A 83 -7.12 -19.46 -34.98
C THR A 83 -8.41 -19.01 -35.68
N PRO A 84 -8.67 -17.70 -35.82
CA PRO A 84 -9.75 -17.13 -36.62
C PRO A 84 -10.06 -17.90 -37.92
N SER A 85 -11.34 -18.24 -38.13
CA SER A 85 -11.80 -18.99 -39.31
C SER A 85 -12.07 -18.09 -40.53
N LEU A 86 -12.10 -16.76 -40.36
CA LEU A 86 -12.20 -15.80 -41.47
C LEU A 86 -10.90 -15.75 -42.28
N LYS A 87 -10.97 -15.23 -43.51
CA LYS A 87 -9.81 -15.07 -44.40
C LYS A 87 -9.21 -13.68 -44.27
N GLN A 88 -7.89 -13.59 -44.16
CA GLN A 88 -7.17 -12.33 -44.22
C GLN A 88 -6.91 -11.86 -45.67
N ASP A 89 -6.69 -10.56 -45.85
CA ASP A 89 -6.05 -9.98 -47.05
C ASP A 89 -4.51 -10.10 -46.99
N ALA A 90 -3.77 -9.26 -47.73
CA ALA A 90 -2.30 -9.27 -47.71
C ALA A 90 -1.71 -8.37 -46.61
N GLU A 91 -2.56 -7.54 -46.01
CA GLU A 91 -2.27 -6.54 -45.00
C GLU A 91 -2.60 -7.05 -43.58
N GLY A 92 -3.38 -8.15 -43.48
CA GLY A 92 -3.72 -8.86 -42.25
C GLY A 92 -5.21 -8.77 -41.85
N ASN A 93 -6.02 -7.99 -42.55
CA ASN A 93 -7.40 -7.73 -42.14
C ASN A 93 -8.33 -8.88 -42.53
N TYR A 94 -9.21 -9.31 -41.62
CA TYR A 94 -10.18 -10.37 -41.87
C TYR A 94 -11.38 -9.88 -42.70
N LEU A 95 -11.62 -10.52 -43.83
CA LEU A 95 -12.60 -10.08 -44.81
C LEU A 95 -13.98 -10.73 -44.61
N ILE A 96 -15.03 -9.90 -44.70
CA ILE A 96 -16.43 -10.32 -44.65
C ILE A 96 -17.11 -9.81 -45.93
N GLY A 97 -17.49 -10.72 -46.83
CA GLY A 97 -18.15 -10.38 -48.11
C GLY A 97 -19.52 -11.01 -48.31
N SER A 98 -19.95 -11.88 -47.39
CA SER A 98 -21.14 -12.71 -47.53
C SER A 98 -21.82 -13.01 -46.19
N VAL A 99 -23.02 -13.58 -46.24
CA VAL A 99 -23.72 -14.05 -45.03
C VAL A 99 -23.07 -15.32 -44.49
N GLU A 100 -22.40 -16.10 -45.34
CA GLU A 100 -21.53 -17.22 -44.97
C GLU A 100 -20.33 -16.75 -44.14
N ASP A 101 -19.70 -15.61 -44.45
CA ASP A 101 -18.62 -15.04 -43.64
C ASP A 101 -19.14 -14.53 -42.28
N LEU A 102 -20.31 -13.88 -42.24
CA LEU A 102 -20.95 -13.50 -40.97
C LEU A 102 -21.34 -14.73 -40.12
N ASN A 103 -21.76 -15.82 -40.76
CA ASN A 103 -22.01 -17.10 -40.09
C ASN A 103 -20.72 -17.70 -39.51
N THR A 104 -19.59 -17.57 -40.22
CA THR A 104 -18.26 -17.99 -39.74
C THR A 104 -17.82 -17.17 -38.53
N LEU A 105 -17.92 -15.84 -38.58
CA LEU A 105 -17.62 -14.96 -37.44
C LEU A 105 -18.47 -15.33 -36.20
N ARG A 106 -19.79 -15.50 -36.38
CA ARG A 106 -20.67 -15.94 -35.29
C ARG A 106 -20.29 -17.32 -34.75
N ALA A 107 -19.86 -18.25 -35.61
CA ALA A 107 -19.43 -19.58 -35.19
C ALA A 107 -18.07 -19.57 -34.46
N ASP A 108 -17.23 -18.56 -34.65
CA ASP A 108 -15.97 -18.38 -33.92
C ASP A 108 -16.21 -17.75 -32.54
N ILE A 109 -16.99 -16.68 -32.47
CA ILE A 109 -17.41 -16.04 -31.20
C ILE A 109 -18.10 -17.08 -30.27
N VAL A 110 -18.84 -18.04 -30.84
CA VAL A 110 -19.49 -19.14 -30.09
C VAL A 110 -18.51 -20.16 -29.48
N LYS A 111 -17.25 -20.17 -29.91
CA LYS A 111 -16.16 -21.02 -29.38
C LYS A 111 -15.15 -20.23 -28.54
N ASP A 112 -15.39 -18.94 -28.27
CA ASP A 112 -14.42 -17.99 -27.69
C ASP A 112 -13.10 -17.90 -28.51
N ILE A 113 -13.22 -17.98 -29.85
CA ILE A 113 -12.13 -17.67 -30.78
C ILE A 113 -12.01 -16.15 -30.92
N GLU A 114 -10.80 -15.63 -30.72
CA GLU A 114 -10.57 -14.20 -30.52
C GLU A 114 -10.09 -13.49 -31.78
N TYR A 115 -10.58 -12.26 -31.93
CA TYR A 115 -10.14 -11.28 -32.93
C TYR A 115 -9.61 -10.03 -32.19
N GLU A 116 -9.02 -10.20 -31.00
CA GLU A 116 -8.53 -9.10 -30.17
C GLU A 116 -7.33 -8.41 -30.85
N ASN A 117 -7.36 -7.06 -30.85
CA ASN A 117 -6.50 -6.19 -31.68
C ASN A 117 -6.65 -6.35 -33.21
N GLU A 118 -7.38 -7.35 -33.70
CA GLU A 118 -7.52 -7.64 -35.13
C GLU A 118 -8.55 -6.72 -35.81
N HIS A 119 -8.30 -6.43 -37.09
CA HIS A 119 -9.16 -5.60 -37.93
C HIS A 119 -10.01 -6.47 -38.87
N LEU A 120 -11.33 -6.28 -38.85
CA LEU A 120 -12.31 -6.98 -39.69
C LEU A 120 -12.95 -5.98 -40.66
N LEU A 121 -12.95 -6.28 -41.96
CA LEU A 121 -13.44 -5.38 -43.01
C LEU A 121 -14.64 -5.99 -43.76
N LEU A 122 -15.73 -5.22 -43.88
CA LEU A 122 -16.76 -5.53 -44.87
C LEU A 122 -16.27 -5.17 -46.29
N THR A 123 -16.56 -6.05 -47.24
CA THR A 123 -16.15 -5.92 -48.66
C THR A 123 -17.34 -5.86 -49.63
N ALA A 124 -18.56 -6.00 -49.13
CA ALA A 124 -19.81 -5.92 -49.89
C ALA A 124 -21.01 -5.60 -48.98
N ASP A 125 -22.14 -5.24 -49.57
CA ASP A 125 -23.45 -5.23 -48.89
C ASP A 125 -23.94 -6.68 -48.72
N ILE A 126 -24.47 -7.02 -47.54
CA ILE A 126 -24.76 -8.41 -47.14
C ILE A 126 -26.24 -8.61 -46.82
N ASP A 127 -26.88 -9.60 -47.46
CA ASP A 127 -28.24 -10.05 -47.14
C ASP A 127 -28.21 -11.00 -45.92
N ALA A 128 -28.40 -10.46 -44.72
CA ALA A 128 -28.53 -11.22 -43.49
C ALA A 128 -29.88 -11.98 -43.36
N GLY A 129 -30.65 -12.11 -44.45
CA GLY A 129 -31.92 -12.82 -44.47
C GLY A 129 -31.82 -14.31 -44.14
N ASN A 130 -30.63 -14.91 -44.27
CA ASN A 130 -30.28 -16.29 -43.88
C ASN A 130 -29.17 -16.35 -42.80
N LEU A 131 -28.97 -15.27 -42.03
CA LEU A 131 -27.98 -15.26 -40.95
C LEU A 131 -28.39 -16.26 -39.84
N THR A 132 -27.43 -17.06 -39.39
CA THR A 132 -27.62 -18.07 -38.34
C THR A 132 -27.70 -17.39 -36.97
N PRO A 133 -28.79 -17.59 -36.20
CA PRO A 133 -28.87 -17.10 -34.83
C PRO A 133 -27.79 -17.75 -33.95
N TYR A 134 -27.22 -16.97 -33.03
CA TYR A 134 -26.36 -17.51 -31.97
C TYR A 134 -27.12 -18.59 -31.15
N PRO A 135 -26.46 -19.67 -30.66
CA PRO A 135 -27.12 -20.75 -29.92
C PRO A 135 -27.84 -20.28 -28.65
N GLU A 136 -28.86 -21.01 -28.21
CA GLU A 136 -29.52 -20.74 -26.93
C GLU A 136 -28.58 -21.10 -25.77
N LEU A 137 -28.37 -20.17 -24.82
CA LEU A 137 -27.58 -20.45 -23.62
C LEU A 137 -28.27 -21.53 -22.76
N PRO A 138 -27.51 -22.38 -22.05
CA PRO A 138 -28.10 -23.42 -21.21
C PRO A 138 -28.96 -22.80 -20.07
N PRO A 139 -30.09 -23.42 -19.71
CA PRO A 139 -30.91 -22.98 -18.59
C PRO A 139 -30.31 -23.49 -17.26
N THR A 140 -29.17 -22.94 -16.87
CA THR A 140 -28.54 -23.14 -15.56
C THR A 140 -28.99 -22.05 -14.58
N ASP A 141 -29.15 -22.40 -13.31
CA ASP A 141 -29.47 -21.43 -12.25
C ASP A 141 -28.26 -20.52 -11.89
N GLU A 142 -27.05 -20.88 -12.35
CA GLU A 142 -25.89 -19.99 -12.41
C GLU A 142 -25.68 -19.45 -13.84
N PRO A 143 -25.39 -18.15 -14.02
CA PRO A 143 -25.13 -17.56 -15.33
C PRO A 143 -23.76 -17.98 -15.88
N TYR A 144 -23.68 -18.23 -17.19
CA TYR A 144 -22.39 -18.41 -17.89
C TYR A 144 -21.62 -17.08 -17.93
N THR A 145 -20.69 -16.90 -16.99
CA THR A 145 -19.76 -15.77 -16.93
C THR A 145 -18.40 -16.14 -17.51
N THR A 146 -17.81 -15.27 -18.33
CA THR A 146 -16.38 -15.37 -18.69
C THR A 146 -15.49 -15.03 -17.49
N SER A 147 -14.17 -15.23 -17.65
CA SER A 147 -13.16 -14.76 -16.68
C SER A 147 -13.25 -13.26 -16.38
N GLU A 148 -13.78 -12.46 -17.31
CA GLU A 148 -14.02 -11.02 -17.18
C GLU A 148 -15.33 -10.69 -16.42
N GLY A 149 -16.08 -11.70 -15.96
CA GLY A 149 -17.39 -11.53 -15.31
C GLY A 149 -18.53 -11.14 -16.27
N LEU A 150 -18.30 -11.18 -17.59
CA LEU A 150 -19.28 -10.79 -18.61
C LEU A 150 -20.16 -11.99 -19.02
N PHE A 151 -21.42 -11.71 -19.38
CA PHE A 151 -22.45 -12.71 -19.69
C PHE A 151 -22.91 -12.63 -21.15
N GLY A 152 -22.68 -13.69 -21.92
CA GLY A 152 -23.09 -13.83 -23.32
C GLY A 152 -21.94 -14.25 -24.23
N TYR A 153 -22.16 -14.18 -25.55
CA TYR A 153 -21.10 -14.43 -26.54
C TYR A 153 -20.35 -13.13 -26.84
N ILE A 154 -19.03 -13.10 -26.61
CA ILE A 154 -18.24 -11.87 -26.54
C ILE A 154 -17.41 -11.65 -27.81
N PHE A 155 -17.61 -10.52 -28.48
CA PHE A 155 -16.76 -10.07 -29.56
C PHE A 155 -15.67 -9.11 -29.05
N ARG A 156 -14.42 -9.57 -29.11
CA ARG A 156 -13.18 -8.77 -28.97
C ARG A 156 -12.65 -8.51 -30.39
N GLY A 157 -12.48 -7.26 -30.80
CA GLY A 157 -11.97 -6.88 -32.13
C GLY A 157 -12.52 -5.58 -32.73
N LYS A 158 -12.04 -5.18 -33.92
CA LYS A 158 -12.42 -3.94 -34.62
C LYS A 158 -13.13 -4.21 -35.95
N LEU A 159 -14.45 -4.00 -36.04
CA LEU A 159 -15.22 -4.14 -37.28
C LEU A 159 -15.39 -2.80 -38.02
N ASN A 160 -14.75 -2.66 -39.18
CA ASN A 160 -15.01 -1.57 -40.12
C ASN A 160 -16.00 -2.03 -41.21
N GLY A 161 -17.18 -1.43 -41.21
CA GLY A 161 -18.23 -1.63 -42.20
C GLY A 161 -17.90 -1.07 -43.58
N MET A 162 -16.85 -0.25 -43.74
CA MET A 162 -16.41 0.34 -45.02
C MET A 162 -17.49 1.09 -45.81
N GLY A 163 -18.55 1.56 -45.13
CA GLY A 163 -19.71 2.21 -45.74
C GLY A 163 -20.80 1.25 -46.26
N HIS A 164 -20.61 -0.07 -46.10
CA HIS A 164 -21.55 -1.10 -46.55
C HIS A 164 -22.78 -1.27 -45.65
N LYS A 165 -23.80 -1.93 -46.20
CA LYS A 165 -25.03 -2.29 -45.49
C LYS A 165 -25.17 -3.80 -45.26
N ILE A 166 -25.43 -4.19 -44.01
CA ILE A 166 -26.06 -5.47 -43.68
C ILE A 166 -27.58 -5.25 -43.68
N TYR A 167 -28.33 -5.97 -44.53
CA TYR A 167 -29.77 -5.79 -44.68
C TYR A 167 -30.55 -7.09 -44.50
N ASN A 168 -31.89 -7.00 -44.46
CA ASN A 168 -32.78 -8.13 -44.16
C ASN A 168 -32.51 -8.81 -42.80
N PHE A 169 -31.86 -8.15 -41.86
CA PHE A 169 -31.51 -8.70 -40.54
C PHE A 169 -32.79 -9.01 -39.73
N LYS A 170 -32.94 -10.25 -39.27
CA LYS A 170 -34.20 -10.79 -38.68
C LYS A 170 -34.03 -11.50 -37.34
N ASP A 171 -32.80 -11.67 -36.85
CA ASP A 171 -32.54 -12.35 -35.58
C ASP A 171 -33.28 -11.66 -34.44
N SER A 172 -33.95 -12.44 -33.60
CA SER A 172 -34.70 -11.97 -32.43
C SER A 172 -34.25 -12.66 -31.13
N GLY A 173 -33.15 -13.42 -31.16
CA GLY A 173 -32.41 -13.86 -29.98
C GLY A 173 -31.29 -12.90 -29.62
N SER A 174 -30.70 -12.23 -30.61
CA SER A 174 -29.59 -11.29 -30.44
C SER A 174 -29.54 -10.21 -31.52
N GLY A 175 -28.91 -9.08 -31.20
CA GLY A 175 -28.37 -8.16 -32.21
C GLY A 175 -27.31 -8.82 -33.10
N LEU A 176 -26.73 -8.07 -34.05
CA LEU A 176 -25.66 -8.55 -34.93
C LEU A 176 -24.55 -9.23 -34.10
N PHE A 177 -24.12 -8.57 -33.04
CA PHE A 177 -23.35 -9.09 -31.92
C PHE A 177 -24.25 -9.33 -30.69
N ASP A 178 -23.75 -10.12 -29.75
CA ASP A 178 -24.39 -10.33 -28.45
C ASP A 178 -23.78 -9.36 -27.43
N VAL A 179 -22.51 -9.58 -27.04
CA VAL A 179 -21.72 -8.63 -26.24
C VAL A 179 -20.55 -8.09 -27.07
N LEU A 180 -20.33 -6.77 -27.03
CA LEU A 180 -19.06 -6.15 -27.45
C LEU A 180 -18.17 -5.98 -26.21
N ALA A 181 -16.92 -6.44 -26.26
CA ALA A 181 -15.97 -6.34 -25.15
C ALA A 181 -15.49 -4.89 -24.91
N PRO A 182 -14.88 -4.60 -23.74
CA PRO A 182 -14.09 -3.39 -23.55
C PRO A 182 -13.07 -3.20 -24.68
N GLY A 183 -12.91 -1.98 -25.18
CA GLY A 183 -12.01 -1.69 -26.30
C GLY A 183 -12.49 -2.14 -27.69
N ALA A 184 -13.47 -3.05 -27.80
CA ALA A 184 -14.00 -3.49 -29.10
C ALA A 184 -14.64 -2.31 -29.86
N GLN A 185 -14.45 -2.28 -31.18
CA GLN A 185 -14.89 -1.17 -32.04
C GLN A 185 -15.81 -1.66 -33.15
N ILE A 186 -16.90 -0.95 -33.41
CA ILE A 186 -17.74 -1.13 -34.60
C ILE A 186 -17.88 0.24 -35.29
N GLY A 187 -17.67 0.32 -36.60
CA GLY A 187 -17.95 1.55 -37.31
C GLY A 187 -18.28 1.43 -38.79
N ASN A 188 -18.66 2.55 -39.40
CA ASN A 188 -18.92 2.71 -40.84
C ASN A 188 -19.96 1.73 -41.40
N LEU A 189 -20.90 1.28 -40.57
CA LEU A 189 -21.82 0.18 -40.85
C LEU A 189 -23.28 0.65 -40.85
N THR A 190 -24.05 0.24 -41.86
CA THR A 190 -25.52 0.34 -41.81
C THR A 190 -26.16 -1.03 -41.56
N VAL A 191 -27.05 -1.14 -40.57
CA VAL A 191 -27.84 -2.37 -40.31
C VAL A 191 -29.33 -2.10 -40.50
N GLU A 192 -29.94 -2.78 -41.48
CA GLU A 192 -31.37 -2.67 -41.78
C GLU A 192 -32.14 -3.88 -41.21
N ALA A 193 -32.82 -3.64 -40.09
CA ALA A 193 -33.49 -4.64 -39.28
C ALA A 193 -34.97 -4.80 -39.65
N ASN A 194 -35.48 -6.04 -39.64
CA ASN A 194 -36.88 -6.39 -39.88
C ASN A 194 -37.33 -7.47 -38.87
N VAL A 195 -37.07 -7.18 -37.59
CA VAL A 195 -37.08 -8.16 -36.49
C VAL A 195 -38.48 -8.30 -35.87
N ASN A 196 -38.91 -9.54 -35.64
CA ASN A 196 -40.27 -9.87 -35.22
C ASN A 196 -40.28 -10.86 -34.04
N PHE A 197 -40.49 -10.34 -32.83
CA PHE A 197 -40.59 -11.12 -31.60
C PHE A 197 -41.96 -11.80 -31.52
N THR A 198 -42.01 -13.10 -31.82
CA THR A 198 -43.26 -13.87 -31.99
C THR A 198 -43.49 -14.97 -30.95
N LYS A 199 -42.46 -15.38 -30.19
CA LYS A 199 -42.57 -16.32 -29.06
C LYS A 199 -41.54 -16.03 -27.98
N ASP A 200 -42.02 -15.96 -26.74
CA ASP A 200 -41.31 -16.00 -25.45
C ASP A 200 -39.92 -15.31 -25.37
N THR A 201 -39.89 -14.12 -24.78
CA THR A 201 -38.67 -13.32 -24.58
C THR A 201 -37.70 -13.89 -23.52
N LYS A 202 -38.02 -15.01 -22.86
CA LYS A 202 -37.07 -15.73 -21.99
C LYS A 202 -35.78 -16.19 -22.70
N LYS A 203 -35.71 -16.05 -24.02
CA LYS A 203 -34.53 -16.30 -24.87
C LYS A 203 -33.63 -15.08 -25.10
N LEU A 204 -34.01 -13.88 -24.62
CA LEU A 204 -33.15 -12.69 -24.67
C LEU A 204 -32.13 -12.73 -23.53
N ARG A 205 -30.87 -13.02 -23.86
CA ARG A 205 -29.78 -13.29 -22.91
C ARG A 205 -29.60 -12.18 -21.88
N SER A 206 -29.35 -10.94 -22.32
CA SER A 206 -29.04 -9.81 -21.44
C SER A 206 -30.26 -9.13 -20.79
N SER A 207 -31.46 -9.69 -20.91
CA SER A 207 -32.74 -8.98 -20.68
C SER A 207 -32.89 -7.66 -21.47
N THR A 208 -32.05 -7.41 -22.47
CA THR A 208 -32.17 -6.27 -23.40
C THR A 208 -31.87 -6.70 -24.82
N TYR A 209 -32.12 -5.81 -25.77
CA TYR A 209 -31.92 -6.07 -27.19
C TYR A 209 -31.53 -4.77 -27.91
N GLY A 210 -30.51 -4.84 -28.77
CA GLY A 210 -30.16 -3.79 -29.72
C GLY A 210 -29.87 -4.38 -31.10
N VAL A 211 -29.98 -3.58 -32.16
CA VAL A 211 -29.79 -4.05 -33.55
C VAL A 211 -28.33 -4.42 -33.84
N ILE A 212 -27.36 -3.65 -33.31
CA ILE A 212 -25.93 -3.90 -33.46
C ILE A 212 -25.44 -4.84 -32.36
N ALA A 213 -25.80 -4.60 -31.10
CA ALA A 213 -25.39 -5.44 -29.97
C ALA A 213 -26.45 -5.51 -28.86
N ASN A 214 -26.53 -6.63 -28.13
CA ASN A 214 -27.33 -6.71 -26.91
C ASN A 214 -26.67 -5.97 -25.74
N MET A 215 -25.33 -5.94 -25.67
CA MET A 215 -24.55 -5.24 -24.64
C MET A 215 -23.26 -4.62 -25.23
N MET A 216 -22.74 -3.55 -24.61
CA MET A 216 -21.50 -2.89 -25.07
C MET A 216 -20.59 -2.34 -23.94
N PRO A 217 -20.18 -3.15 -22.94
CA PRO A 217 -19.27 -2.71 -21.88
C PRO A 217 -17.96 -2.15 -22.45
N GLY A 218 -17.66 -0.88 -22.20
CA GLY A 218 -16.43 -0.18 -22.62
C GLY A 218 -16.20 0.05 -24.13
N ALA A 219 -16.94 -0.65 -24.99
CA ALA A 219 -16.80 -0.64 -26.45
C ALA A 219 -17.08 0.72 -27.12
N TRP A 220 -16.72 0.86 -28.40
CA TRP A 220 -16.96 2.04 -29.23
C TRP A 220 -17.84 1.73 -30.43
N ILE A 221 -18.84 2.58 -30.70
CA ILE A 221 -19.60 2.57 -31.95
C ILE A 221 -19.55 3.95 -32.59
N GLN A 222 -18.76 4.09 -33.66
CA GLN A 222 -18.63 5.33 -34.42
C GLN A 222 -19.32 5.19 -35.78
N ARG A 223 -19.89 6.29 -36.32
CA ARG A 223 -20.30 6.35 -37.74
C ARG A 223 -21.20 5.19 -38.20
N CYS A 224 -22.18 4.81 -37.39
CA CYS A 224 -23.10 3.69 -37.65
C CYS A 224 -24.56 4.12 -37.83
N ALA A 225 -25.31 3.37 -38.63
CA ALA A 225 -26.71 3.64 -38.93
C ALA A 225 -27.59 2.41 -38.71
N THR A 226 -28.76 2.56 -38.07
CA THR A 226 -29.77 1.50 -38.00
C THR A 226 -31.12 1.93 -38.54
N THR A 227 -31.75 1.03 -39.29
CA THR A 227 -32.98 1.32 -40.06
C THR A 227 -33.97 0.16 -39.99
N GLY A 228 -35.18 0.39 -40.54
CA GLY A 228 -36.22 -0.64 -40.63
C GLY A 228 -37.13 -0.68 -39.39
N SER A 229 -37.40 -1.88 -38.86
CA SER A 229 -38.43 -2.09 -37.83
C SER A 229 -38.10 -3.19 -36.82
N VAL A 230 -38.61 -2.99 -35.60
CA VAL A 230 -38.59 -3.95 -34.48
C VAL A 230 -40.02 -4.09 -33.97
N THR A 231 -40.61 -5.28 -34.14
CA THR A 231 -42.02 -5.54 -33.84
C THR A 231 -42.18 -6.61 -32.76
N ILE A 232 -42.94 -6.29 -31.71
CA ILE A 232 -43.23 -7.19 -30.58
C ILE A 232 -44.67 -7.68 -30.71
N GLN A 233 -44.86 -9.01 -30.79
CA GLN A 233 -46.16 -9.64 -31.08
C GLN A 233 -46.71 -10.51 -29.93
N SER A 234 -45.90 -10.87 -28.94
CA SER A 234 -46.29 -11.65 -27.76
C SER A 234 -45.88 -10.95 -26.46
N ASP A 235 -46.75 -10.95 -25.44
CA ASP A 235 -46.39 -10.45 -24.10
C ASP A 235 -45.16 -11.16 -23.52
N TYR A 236 -44.31 -10.39 -22.84
CA TYR A 236 -43.02 -10.82 -22.30
C TYR A 236 -43.10 -11.11 -20.80
N GLN A 237 -42.12 -11.88 -20.31
CA GLN A 237 -41.89 -12.11 -18.88
C GLN A 237 -40.57 -11.43 -18.49
N GLY A 238 -40.52 -10.79 -17.32
CA GLY A 238 -39.36 -10.01 -16.88
C GLY A 238 -39.35 -8.56 -17.38
N TYR A 239 -38.23 -7.87 -17.16
CA TYR A 239 -38.01 -6.48 -17.57
C TYR A 239 -37.16 -6.46 -18.83
N VAL A 240 -37.76 -6.09 -19.97
CA VAL A 240 -37.06 -6.07 -21.27
C VAL A 240 -37.01 -4.66 -21.86
N GLY A 241 -35.81 -4.23 -22.25
CA GLY A 241 -35.56 -2.99 -23.00
C GLY A 241 -35.15 -3.28 -24.45
N PHE A 242 -35.76 -2.59 -25.41
CA PHE A 242 -35.44 -2.71 -26.83
C PHE A 242 -34.89 -1.39 -27.37
N SER A 243 -33.79 -1.47 -28.12
CA SER A 243 -33.01 -0.31 -28.53
C SER A 243 -32.72 -0.27 -30.02
N GLY A 244 -32.49 0.93 -30.56
CA GLY A 244 -32.24 1.14 -31.99
C GLY A 244 -30.85 0.73 -32.44
N MET A 245 -29.84 0.85 -31.57
CA MET A 245 -28.47 0.39 -31.85
C MET A 245 -28.01 -0.65 -30.83
N VAL A 246 -28.04 -0.34 -29.53
CA VAL A 246 -27.49 -1.23 -28.48
C VAL A 246 -28.41 -1.39 -27.28
N GLY A 247 -28.45 -2.59 -26.71
CA GLY A 247 -29.13 -2.86 -25.44
C GLY A 247 -28.42 -2.21 -24.24
N PHE A 248 -28.25 -2.93 -23.13
CA PHE A 248 -27.67 -2.34 -21.91
C PHE A 248 -26.14 -2.18 -22.04
N ALA A 249 -25.61 -0.97 -21.87
CA ALA A 249 -24.16 -0.75 -21.96
C ALA A 249 -23.39 -1.39 -20.79
N ASN A 250 -23.96 -1.35 -19.57
CA ASN A 250 -23.40 -1.99 -18.37
C ASN A 250 -23.71 -3.51 -18.30
N PRO A 251 -22.95 -4.29 -17.51
CA PRO A 251 -23.38 -5.61 -17.06
C PRO A 251 -24.64 -5.55 -16.17
N PRO A 252 -25.45 -6.62 -16.11
CA PRO A 252 -26.57 -6.73 -15.18
C PRO A 252 -26.08 -6.84 -13.72
N LYS A 253 -26.92 -6.38 -12.78
CA LYS A 253 -26.57 -6.22 -11.35
C LYS A 253 -26.06 -7.48 -10.62
N GLU A 254 -26.37 -8.66 -11.13
CA GLU A 254 -26.04 -9.94 -10.50
C GLU A 254 -24.55 -10.30 -10.66
N ALA A 255 -23.81 -9.63 -11.56
CA ALA A 255 -22.37 -9.84 -11.77
C ALA A 255 -21.44 -9.13 -10.73
N ASN A 256 -21.98 -8.55 -9.65
CA ASN A 256 -21.27 -7.78 -8.61
C ASN A 256 -20.43 -6.55 -9.05
N VAL A 257 -20.14 -6.35 -10.34
CA VAL A 257 -19.58 -5.11 -10.91
C VAL A 257 -20.60 -3.97 -10.88
N SER A 258 -20.91 -3.48 -9.67
CA SER A 258 -21.84 -2.38 -9.44
C SER A 258 -21.13 -1.03 -9.47
N ASN A 259 -21.59 -0.14 -10.36
CA ASN A 259 -21.29 1.29 -10.43
C ASN A 259 -19.90 1.76 -10.91
N SER A 260 -18.94 0.90 -11.25
CA SER A 260 -17.71 1.42 -11.86
C SER A 260 -17.97 2.05 -13.24
N SER A 261 -17.21 3.09 -13.57
CA SER A 261 -17.36 3.87 -14.81
C SER A 261 -16.68 3.21 -16.00
N GLU A 262 -15.74 2.28 -15.76
CA GLU A 262 -14.88 1.66 -16.78
C GLU A 262 -15.69 0.96 -17.89
N TYR A 263 -16.77 0.28 -17.51
CA TYR A 263 -17.57 -0.56 -18.40
C TYR A 263 -18.70 0.18 -19.13
N LYS A 264 -18.58 1.49 -19.38
CA LYS A 264 -19.55 2.25 -20.17
C LYS A 264 -19.01 2.55 -21.56
N GLY A 265 -19.71 2.09 -22.59
CA GLY A 265 -19.31 2.29 -23.99
C GLY A 265 -19.65 3.68 -24.56
N THR A 266 -19.01 4.03 -25.68
CA THR A 266 -19.18 5.29 -26.43
C THR A 266 -20.00 5.07 -27.70
N ILE A 267 -20.93 5.98 -28.04
CA ILE A 267 -21.56 6.04 -29.37
C ILE A 267 -21.42 7.45 -29.97
N GLU A 268 -20.96 7.54 -31.20
CA GLU A 268 -20.74 8.82 -31.88
C GLU A 268 -21.06 8.82 -33.37
N ASP A 269 -21.37 10.01 -33.89
CA ASP A 269 -21.66 10.28 -35.31
C ASP A 269 -22.60 9.23 -35.93
N SER A 270 -23.58 8.78 -35.16
CA SER A 270 -24.41 7.61 -35.45
C SER A 270 -25.90 7.91 -35.36
N TYR A 271 -26.72 7.12 -36.05
CA TYR A 271 -28.16 7.36 -36.06
C TYR A 271 -29.06 6.13 -36.16
N SER A 272 -30.29 6.32 -35.72
CA SER A 272 -31.33 5.30 -35.75
C SER A 272 -32.63 5.85 -36.32
N THR A 273 -33.22 5.10 -37.24
CA THR A 273 -34.55 5.36 -37.83
C THR A 273 -35.55 4.25 -37.52
N VAL A 274 -35.18 3.32 -36.62
CA VAL A 274 -35.94 2.11 -36.32
C VAL A 274 -37.36 2.42 -35.86
N VAL A 275 -38.33 1.74 -36.50
CA VAL A 275 -39.75 1.82 -36.15
C VAL A 275 -40.08 0.71 -35.14
N PHE A 276 -40.23 1.10 -33.88
CA PHE A 276 -40.65 0.20 -32.81
C PHE A 276 -42.16 0.05 -32.77
N THR A 277 -42.66 -1.17 -32.81
CA THR A 277 -44.10 -1.47 -32.79
C THR A 277 -44.43 -2.52 -31.74
N ASN A 278 -45.03 -2.10 -30.63
CA ASN A 278 -45.52 -3.00 -29.60
C ASN A 278 -47.01 -3.34 -29.81
N ASN A 279 -47.31 -4.57 -30.21
CA ASN A 279 -48.68 -5.07 -30.40
C ASN A 279 -49.23 -5.83 -29.17
N THR A 280 -48.49 -5.88 -28.06
CA THR A 280 -48.83 -6.68 -26.86
C THR A 280 -49.74 -5.93 -25.88
N GLN A 281 -50.11 -6.58 -24.76
CA GLN A 281 -50.90 -5.94 -23.71
C GLN A 281 -50.05 -5.20 -22.67
N SER A 282 -48.79 -5.59 -22.49
CA SER A 282 -47.80 -4.89 -21.66
C SER A 282 -47.22 -3.63 -22.33
N SER A 283 -46.53 -2.78 -21.55
CA SER A 283 -45.92 -1.53 -22.02
C SER A 283 -44.40 -1.68 -22.17
N ALA A 284 -43.92 -1.86 -23.40
CA ALA A 284 -42.50 -2.04 -23.69
C ALA A 284 -41.65 -0.79 -23.41
N SER A 285 -40.41 -0.98 -22.98
CA SER A 285 -39.41 0.08 -22.81
C SER A 285 -38.57 0.23 -24.09
N PHE A 286 -38.54 1.44 -24.67
CA PHE A 286 -37.85 1.71 -25.93
C PHE A 286 -36.73 2.75 -25.79
N TYR A 287 -35.62 2.53 -26.52
CA TYR A 287 -34.49 3.45 -26.62
C TYR A 287 -34.14 3.72 -28.08
N GLY A 288 -34.00 4.98 -28.48
CA GLY A 288 -33.68 5.32 -29.87
C GLY A 288 -32.26 4.91 -30.28
N MET A 289 -31.28 5.11 -29.38
CA MET A 289 -29.88 4.72 -29.56
C MET A 289 -29.55 3.53 -28.65
N GLY A 290 -29.44 3.77 -27.33
CA GLY A 290 -29.23 2.74 -26.30
C GLY A 290 -29.07 3.32 -24.88
N PRO A 291 -29.45 2.58 -23.81
CA PRO A 291 -29.30 3.01 -22.42
C PRO A 291 -27.89 2.78 -21.83
N GLY A 292 -27.43 3.72 -20.98
CA GLY A 292 -26.24 3.55 -20.12
C GLY A 292 -24.87 3.90 -20.74
N VAL A 293 -24.83 4.43 -21.96
CA VAL A 293 -23.57 4.83 -22.63
C VAL A 293 -22.87 5.98 -21.91
N GLN A 294 -21.52 5.98 -21.92
CA GLN A 294 -20.69 7.02 -21.30
C GLN A 294 -20.77 8.32 -22.11
N VAL A 295 -20.59 8.22 -23.41
CA VAL A 295 -20.54 9.35 -24.33
C VAL A 295 -21.53 9.09 -25.46
N LEU A 296 -22.37 10.08 -25.74
CA LEU A 296 -23.26 10.12 -26.89
C LEU A 296 -23.03 11.46 -27.62
N LYS A 297 -22.28 11.42 -28.73
CA LYS A 297 -21.81 12.61 -29.47
C LYS A 297 -22.35 12.61 -30.89
N ASN A 298 -22.78 13.75 -31.43
CA ASN A 298 -23.23 13.89 -32.82
C ASN A 298 -24.29 12.85 -33.28
N CYS A 299 -25.17 12.43 -32.39
CA CYS A 299 -26.10 11.31 -32.65
C CYS A 299 -27.55 11.77 -32.85
N PHE A 300 -28.35 10.99 -33.60
CA PHE A 300 -29.80 11.27 -33.67
C PHE A 300 -30.73 10.08 -33.84
N PHE A 301 -31.96 10.24 -33.34
CA PHE A 301 -33.06 9.30 -33.56
C PHE A 301 -34.22 9.94 -34.32
N ALA A 302 -34.49 9.43 -35.52
CA ALA A 302 -35.61 9.84 -36.38
C ALA A 302 -36.55 8.67 -36.74
N GLY A 303 -36.59 7.64 -35.88
CA GLY A 303 -37.55 6.55 -35.91
C GLY A 303 -38.87 6.90 -35.21
N SER A 304 -39.62 5.90 -34.76
CA SER A 304 -40.90 6.14 -34.04
C SER A 304 -41.26 5.02 -33.08
N PHE A 305 -42.00 5.36 -32.01
CA PHE A 305 -42.52 4.41 -31.03
C PHE A 305 -44.04 4.25 -31.22
N LYS A 306 -44.51 3.02 -31.45
CA LYS A 306 -45.91 2.68 -31.71
C LYS A 306 -46.43 1.62 -30.74
N GLY A 307 -47.71 1.72 -30.39
CA GLY A 307 -48.37 0.80 -29.45
C GLY A 307 -48.26 1.25 -27.99
N LYS A 308 -48.23 0.31 -27.06
CA LYS A 308 -48.08 0.59 -25.61
C LYS A 308 -46.61 0.81 -25.25
N VAL A 309 -46.27 2.01 -24.82
CA VAL A 309 -44.89 2.44 -24.48
C VAL A 309 -44.79 2.76 -22.99
N ASN A 310 -43.73 2.29 -22.33
CA ASN A 310 -43.41 2.64 -20.96
C ASN A 310 -42.89 4.10 -20.87
N LYS A 311 -43.76 5.02 -20.46
CA LYS A 311 -43.48 6.47 -20.45
C LYS A 311 -42.60 6.97 -19.31
N GLU A 312 -42.24 6.10 -18.36
CA GLU A 312 -41.37 6.47 -17.23
C GLU A 312 -39.89 6.18 -17.51
N ILE A 313 -39.61 5.33 -18.52
CA ILE A 313 -38.29 4.75 -18.76
C ILE A 313 -37.81 4.95 -20.21
N SER A 314 -38.71 4.85 -21.20
CA SER A 314 -38.34 4.92 -22.62
C SER A 314 -37.75 6.29 -22.99
N GLN A 315 -36.66 6.31 -23.73
CA GLN A 315 -35.96 7.54 -24.14
C GLN A 315 -35.78 7.61 -25.66
N PRO A 316 -35.89 8.80 -26.28
CA PRO A 316 -35.69 8.95 -27.72
C PRO A 316 -34.22 8.80 -28.12
N LEU A 317 -33.27 8.87 -27.19
CA LEU A 317 -31.83 8.70 -27.46
C LEU A 317 -31.25 7.65 -26.50
N ALA A 318 -30.71 8.10 -25.38
CA ALA A 318 -30.15 7.30 -24.30
C ALA A 318 -30.80 7.66 -22.95
N ARG A 319 -30.45 6.90 -21.91
CA ARG A 319 -30.71 7.28 -20.50
C ARG A 319 -29.37 7.39 -19.77
N MET A 320 -29.01 8.62 -19.41
CA MET A 320 -27.84 8.97 -18.59
C MET A 320 -28.26 9.34 -17.16
N SER A 321 -27.36 9.10 -16.21
CA SER A 321 -27.58 9.02 -14.75
C SER A 321 -26.45 9.55 -13.85
N THR A 322 -25.25 9.81 -14.37
CA THR A 322 -24.03 10.13 -13.60
C THR A 322 -23.29 11.36 -14.16
N ALA A 323 -22.40 11.96 -13.36
CA ALA A 323 -21.65 13.15 -13.75
C ALA A 323 -20.61 12.92 -14.87
N ASN A 324 -20.06 11.70 -14.97
CA ASN A 324 -19.05 11.32 -15.98
C ASN A 324 -19.68 10.83 -17.31
N GLU A 325 -20.94 11.22 -17.59
CA GLU A 325 -21.64 10.89 -18.83
C GLU A 325 -21.90 12.18 -19.66
N ASN A 326 -21.49 12.19 -20.93
CA ASN A 326 -21.58 13.36 -21.80
C ASN A 326 -22.54 13.13 -22.99
N MET A 327 -23.53 14.02 -23.17
CA MET A 327 -24.40 14.04 -24.35
C MET A 327 -24.22 15.35 -25.13
N GLU A 328 -23.53 15.27 -26.27
CA GLU A 328 -23.11 16.42 -27.06
C GLU A 328 -23.77 16.42 -28.45
N SER A 329 -24.35 17.56 -28.85
CA SER A 329 -24.98 17.77 -30.18
C SER A 329 -25.86 16.60 -30.66
N CYS A 330 -26.74 16.10 -29.78
CA CYS A 330 -27.63 14.97 -30.06
C CYS A 330 -29.10 15.38 -30.18
N TYR A 331 -29.82 14.80 -31.15
CA TYR A 331 -31.15 15.27 -31.59
C TYR A 331 -32.19 14.15 -31.72
N PHE A 332 -33.48 14.46 -31.59
CA PHE A 332 -34.55 13.49 -31.90
C PHE A 332 -35.79 14.09 -32.58
N ASP A 333 -36.45 13.32 -33.45
CA ASP A 333 -37.60 13.78 -34.23
C ASP A 333 -38.90 13.80 -33.41
N SER A 334 -39.18 14.97 -32.87
CA SER A 334 -40.34 15.30 -32.05
C SER A 334 -41.71 15.17 -32.73
N LEU A 335 -41.78 15.04 -34.06
CA LEU A 335 -43.05 14.80 -34.77
C LEU A 335 -43.32 13.31 -34.98
N LYS A 336 -42.27 12.47 -35.02
CA LYS A 336 -42.39 11.02 -35.13
C LYS A 336 -42.55 10.32 -33.78
N ILE A 337 -42.12 10.96 -32.68
CA ILE A 337 -42.18 10.42 -31.32
C ILE A 337 -43.27 11.16 -30.52
N SER A 338 -44.51 10.71 -30.68
CA SER A 338 -45.70 11.29 -30.03
C SER A 338 -45.80 11.03 -28.52
N THR A 339 -44.94 10.17 -27.98
CA THR A 339 -45.02 9.64 -26.61
C THR A 339 -43.64 9.66 -25.98
N LEU A 340 -43.41 10.60 -25.06
CA LEU A 340 -42.12 10.87 -24.42
C LEU A 340 -42.27 10.94 -22.89
N PRO A 341 -41.20 10.66 -22.12
CA PRO A 341 -41.12 10.99 -20.70
C PRO A 341 -40.97 12.51 -20.51
N ALA A 342 -41.19 12.99 -19.28
CA ALA A 342 -40.99 14.41 -18.94
C ALA A 342 -39.50 14.80 -18.89
N ASN A 343 -38.61 13.84 -18.59
CA ASN A 343 -37.16 13.96 -18.58
C ASN A 343 -36.52 13.34 -19.83
N ALA A 344 -37.05 13.67 -21.02
CA ALA A 344 -36.44 13.25 -22.28
C ALA A 344 -35.09 13.97 -22.48
N GLN A 345 -34.01 13.21 -22.72
CA GLN A 345 -32.66 13.75 -22.92
C GLN A 345 -32.37 14.05 -24.41
N GLY A 346 -31.50 15.03 -24.67
CA GLY A 346 -31.12 15.53 -26.01
C GLY A 346 -32.04 16.61 -26.59
N GLU A 347 -31.65 17.24 -27.71
CA GLU A 347 -32.40 18.36 -28.31
C GLU A 347 -33.62 17.88 -29.13
N LYS A 348 -34.78 18.44 -28.79
CA LYS A 348 -36.08 18.11 -29.39
C LYS A 348 -36.33 18.89 -30.68
N VAL A 349 -36.16 18.23 -31.84
CA VAL A 349 -36.24 18.86 -33.17
C VAL A 349 -37.44 18.32 -33.97
N PRO A 350 -38.20 19.13 -34.73
CA PRO A 350 -39.25 18.63 -35.62
C PRO A 350 -38.68 18.21 -36.99
N THR A 351 -39.26 17.20 -37.66
CA THR A 351 -38.80 16.67 -38.97
C THR A 351 -38.36 17.72 -39.98
N TYR A 352 -39.11 18.83 -40.14
CA TYR A 352 -38.76 19.87 -41.12
C TYR A 352 -37.47 20.64 -40.80
N LYS A 353 -37.00 20.65 -39.54
CA LYS A 353 -35.69 21.16 -39.14
C LYS A 353 -34.57 20.12 -39.28
N MET A 354 -34.89 18.83 -39.18
CA MET A 354 -33.93 17.75 -39.48
C MET A 354 -33.42 17.80 -40.93
N ARG A 355 -34.08 18.57 -41.81
CA ARG A 355 -33.66 18.83 -43.21
C ARG A 355 -32.71 20.03 -43.38
N SER A 356 -32.24 20.67 -42.31
CA SER A 356 -31.26 21.77 -42.39
C SER A 356 -29.97 21.43 -41.64
N GLN A 357 -28.82 21.66 -42.28
CA GLN A 357 -27.50 21.50 -41.66
C GLN A 357 -27.32 22.45 -40.46
N GLU A 358 -27.92 23.65 -40.49
CA GLU A 358 -27.87 24.64 -39.40
C GLU A 358 -28.45 24.14 -38.06
N THR A 359 -29.24 23.06 -38.10
CA THR A 359 -29.77 22.39 -36.91
C THR A 359 -28.67 21.64 -36.15
N PHE A 360 -27.69 21.07 -36.86
CA PHE A 360 -26.72 20.10 -36.37
C PHE A 360 -25.37 20.77 -36.13
N LYS A 361 -25.13 21.20 -34.88
CA LYS A 361 -24.00 22.05 -34.52
C LYS A 361 -22.75 21.22 -34.23
N GLY A 362 -21.61 21.57 -34.82
CA GLY A 362 -20.35 20.84 -34.64
C GLY A 362 -20.29 19.51 -35.39
N TRP A 363 -21.26 19.22 -36.28
CA TRP A 363 -21.24 18.03 -37.12
C TRP A 363 -20.44 18.31 -38.39
N ASP A 364 -19.54 17.40 -38.73
CA ASP A 364 -18.81 17.49 -39.98
C ASP A 364 -19.66 17.02 -41.18
N PHE A 365 -19.98 17.96 -42.07
CA PHE A 365 -20.62 17.71 -43.36
C PHE A 365 -19.63 17.72 -44.55
N GLY A 366 -18.32 17.74 -44.29
CA GLY A 366 -17.26 17.64 -45.29
C GLY A 366 -16.83 16.19 -45.56
N GLN A 367 -16.62 15.39 -44.52
CA GLN A 367 -16.20 13.99 -44.58
C GLN A 367 -17.27 13.02 -44.05
N ILE A 368 -17.83 13.23 -42.86
CA ILE A 368 -18.65 12.25 -42.10
C ILE A 368 -20.11 12.23 -42.57
N TRP A 369 -20.77 13.39 -42.67
CA TRP A 369 -22.22 13.49 -42.93
C TRP A 369 -22.55 14.09 -44.31
N LYS A 370 -23.72 13.72 -44.84
CA LYS A 370 -24.36 14.38 -45.99
C LYS A 370 -25.87 14.54 -45.74
N MET A 371 -26.50 15.55 -46.32
CA MET A 371 -27.95 15.70 -46.22
C MET A 371 -28.69 14.70 -47.13
N GLY A 372 -29.62 13.94 -46.54
CA GLY A 372 -30.68 13.23 -47.26
C GLY A 372 -32.00 13.99 -47.27
N ASP A 373 -33.03 13.42 -47.91
CA ASP A 373 -34.33 14.08 -48.15
C ASP A 373 -35.08 14.50 -46.87
N ASP A 374 -34.86 13.81 -45.76
CA ASP A 374 -35.58 13.97 -44.48
C ASP A 374 -34.69 14.21 -43.25
N HIS A 375 -33.40 13.90 -43.34
CA HIS A 375 -32.43 13.88 -42.24
C HIS A 375 -30.99 13.80 -42.78
N PRO A 376 -29.95 14.12 -41.98
CA PRO A 376 -28.58 13.74 -42.31
C PRO A 376 -28.45 12.23 -42.46
N VAL A 377 -27.56 11.77 -43.33
CA VAL A 377 -27.18 10.36 -43.49
C VAL A 377 -25.67 10.29 -43.61
N LEU A 378 -25.09 9.12 -43.32
CA LEU A 378 -23.64 8.93 -43.35
C LEU A 378 -23.08 9.06 -44.76
N ASN A 379 -21.93 9.70 -44.88
CA ASN A 379 -21.12 9.67 -46.09
C ASN A 379 -20.33 8.35 -46.15
N THR A 380 -20.96 7.36 -46.77
CA THR A 380 -20.38 6.03 -47.08
C THR A 380 -19.12 6.05 -47.96
N GLY A 381 -18.67 7.21 -48.46
CA GLY A 381 -17.42 7.35 -49.23
C GLY A 381 -16.18 7.64 -48.37
N TYR A 382 -16.36 8.05 -47.11
CA TYR A 382 -15.28 8.18 -46.12
C TYR A 382 -15.32 6.90 -45.27
N THR A 383 -14.28 6.06 -45.34
CA THR A 383 -14.30 4.69 -44.79
C THR A 383 -13.27 4.47 -43.67
N ILE A 384 -12.66 5.55 -43.18
CA ILE A 384 -11.71 5.50 -42.08
C ILE A 384 -12.48 5.20 -40.78
N LEU A 385 -11.90 4.33 -39.95
CA LEU A 385 -12.33 4.00 -38.60
C LEU A 385 -11.20 4.47 -37.68
N LYS A 386 -11.46 5.48 -36.84
CA LYS A 386 -10.45 5.96 -35.89
C LYS A 386 -10.23 4.94 -34.79
N ASP A 387 -9.03 4.91 -34.20
CA ASP A 387 -8.71 4.10 -33.02
C ASP A 387 -9.00 4.85 -31.70
N LYS A 388 -9.51 4.12 -30.69
CA LYS A 388 -9.85 4.68 -29.36
C LYS A 388 -8.63 4.57 -28.45
N VAL A 389 -7.99 5.69 -28.12
CA VAL A 389 -6.88 5.70 -27.17
C VAL A 389 -7.37 6.24 -25.84
N ILE A 390 -7.48 5.37 -24.84
CA ILE A 390 -7.56 5.79 -23.44
C ILE A 390 -6.13 6.10 -22.99
N LEU A 391 -5.91 7.30 -22.45
CA LEU A 391 -4.65 7.70 -21.88
C LEU A 391 -4.51 7.14 -20.46
N ASP A 392 -3.38 6.51 -20.14
CA ASP A 392 -2.89 6.43 -18.78
C ASP A 392 -2.26 7.78 -18.42
N THR A 393 -2.53 8.28 -17.21
CA THR A 393 -2.23 9.64 -16.80
C THR A 393 -1.84 9.72 -15.33
N GLU A 394 -0.81 10.50 -15.02
CA GLU A 394 -0.34 10.76 -13.67
C GLU A 394 -0.43 12.24 -13.34
N VAL A 395 -1.31 12.60 -12.38
CA VAL A 395 -1.38 13.97 -11.85
C VAL A 395 -0.20 14.18 -10.90
N VAL A 396 0.70 15.08 -11.27
CA VAL A 396 1.92 15.38 -10.52
C VAL A 396 1.68 16.59 -9.62
N LEU A 397 2.02 16.45 -8.34
CA LEU A 397 1.94 17.51 -7.34
C LEU A 397 3.29 18.23 -7.23
N GLU A 398 3.25 19.54 -6.96
CA GLU A 398 4.46 20.29 -6.58
C GLU A 398 5.13 19.62 -5.36
N PRO A 399 6.46 19.46 -5.35
CA PRO A 399 7.19 18.98 -4.19
C PRO A 399 6.96 19.82 -2.94
N ARG A 400 6.88 19.17 -1.77
CA ARG A 400 6.69 19.82 -0.47
C ARG A 400 7.67 19.25 0.56
N VAL A 401 8.20 20.15 1.37
CA VAL A 401 9.05 19.84 2.53
C VAL A 401 8.20 20.07 3.77
N TYR A 402 8.05 19.06 4.63
CA TYR A 402 7.23 19.17 5.84
C TYR A 402 7.78 20.22 6.83
N SER A 403 6.90 20.94 7.52
CA SER A 403 7.28 21.92 8.53
C SER A 403 6.35 21.88 9.75
N GLU A 404 6.89 21.61 10.93
CA GLU A 404 6.14 21.63 12.20
C GLU A 404 5.45 22.99 12.46
N ALA A 405 6.03 24.09 11.98
CA ALA A 405 5.47 25.43 12.11
C ALA A 405 4.16 25.64 11.29
N LEU A 406 3.95 24.83 10.25
CA LEU A 406 2.70 24.78 9.47
C LEU A 406 1.81 23.61 9.90
N GLY A 407 2.39 22.56 10.50
CA GLY A 407 1.69 21.36 10.93
C GLY A 407 0.95 20.72 9.77
N GLY A 408 -0.37 20.55 9.91
CA GLY A 408 -1.22 19.99 8.84
C GLY A 408 -1.26 20.82 7.56
N ASP A 409 -1.03 22.15 7.61
CA ASP A 409 -0.98 22.98 6.40
C ASP A 409 0.29 22.72 5.56
N SER A 410 1.28 21.98 6.07
CA SER A 410 2.41 21.46 5.28
C SER A 410 2.00 20.54 4.12
N THR A 411 0.82 19.93 4.22
CA THR A 411 0.29 19.02 3.19
C THR A 411 -0.23 19.75 1.96
N LEU A 412 -0.53 21.06 2.06
CA LEU A 412 -1.16 21.83 0.99
C LEU A 412 -0.19 22.12 -0.15
N THR A 413 -0.61 21.85 -1.39
CA THR A 413 0.24 21.94 -2.58
C THR A 413 -0.56 22.36 -3.82
N ARG A 414 0.04 22.30 -5.01
CA ARG A 414 -0.58 22.54 -6.32
C ARG A 414 -0.26 21.43 -7.31
N VAL A 415 -0.97 21.39 -8.44
CA VAL A 415 -0.70 20.49 -9.57
C VAL A 415 0.42 21.07 -10.43
N GLN A 416 1.56 20.38 -10.44
CA GLN A 416 2.72 20.73 -11.26
C GLN A 416 2.53 20.34 -12.73
N ASP A 417 1.92 19.19 -13.00
CA ASP A 417 1.73 18.63 -14.35
C ASP A 417 0.64 17.54 -14.35
N ILE A 418 0.17 17.13 -15.54
CA ILE A 418 -0.56 15.87 -15.74
C ILE A 418 0.13 15.10 -16.86
N LYS A 419 1.04 14.20 -16.48
CA LYS A 419 1.82 13.40 -17.44
C LYS A 419 0.92 12.38 -18.12
N ILE A 420 1.13 12.19 -19.42
CA ILE A 420 0.63 11.03 -20.16
C ILE A 420 1.69 9.91 -20.01
N LYS A 421 1.26 8.71 -19.61
CA LYS A 421 2.12 7.52 -19.47
C LYS A 421 1.99 6.53 -20.63
N THR A 422 0.88 6.58 -21.38
CA THR A 422 0.72 5.85 -22.65
C THR A 422 1.83 6.20 -23.65
N ASP A 423 2.46 5.18 -24.27
CA ASP A 423 3.34 5.43 -25.42
C ASP A 423 2.50 5.90 -26.63
N LEU A 424 2.86 7.07 -27.14
CA LEU A 424 2.24 7.71 -28.29
C LEU A 424 3.13 7.65 -29.55
N GLY A 425 4.16 6.79 -29.58
CA GLY A 425 5.02 6.59 -30.76
C GLY A 425 5.79 7.84 -31.17
N GLY A 426 6.19 8.68 -30.20
CA GLY A 426 6.77 10.01 -30.43
C GLY A 426 5.75 11.16 -30.47
N ASN A 427 4.47 10.90 -30.16
CA ASN A 427 3.38 11.87 -30.05
C ASN A 427 3.15 12.72 -31.32
N PRO A 428 2.92 12.09 -32.49
CA PRO A 428 2.80 12.80 -33.78
C PRO A 428 1.60 13.76 -33.82
N HIS A 429 0.52 13.44 -33.09
CA HIS A 429 -0.71 14.24 -33.04
C HIS A 429 -0.68 15.33 -31.97
N GLN A 430 0.45 15.56 -31.29
CA GLN A 430 0.62 16.61 -30.27
C GLN A 430 -0.43 16.53 -29.15
N VAL A 431 -0.65 15.31 -28.63
CA VAL A 431 -1.56 15.05 -27.52
C VAL A 431 -1.02 15.69 -26.24
N THR A 432 -1.83 16.51 -25.57
CA THR A 432 -1.55 17.14 -24.28
C THR A 432 -2.80 17.14 -23.40
N ILE A 433 -2.66 17.50 -22.12
CA ILE A 433 -3.79 17.64 -21.18
C ILE A 433 -3.83 19.09 -20.68
N ASP A 434 -4.85 19.83 -21.09
CA ASP A 434 -5.16 21.16 -20.55
C ASP A 434 -5.90 21.00 -19.22
N TYR A 435 -5.46 21.68 -18.16
CA TYR A 435 -6.16 21.65 -16.87
C TYR A 435 -6.29 23.03 -16.21
N GLU A 436 -7.30 23.15 -15.36
CA GLU A 436 -7.58 24.31 -14.49
C GLU A 436 -7.82 23.77 -13.07
N GLU A 437 -6.81 23.89 -12.21
CA GLU A 437 -6.90 23.50 -10.81
C GLU A 437 -7.87 24.44 -10.05
N THR A 438 -8.71 23.89 -9.18
CA THR A 438 -9.63 24.68 -8.35
C THR A 438 -8.84 25.69 -7.49
N PRO A 439 -9.14 27.00 -7.53
CA PRO A 439 -8.27 28.03 -6.91
C PRO A 439 -8.05 27.95 -5.39
N ASP A 440 -8.86 27.21 -4.62
CA ASP A 440 -8.65 27.04 -3.18
C ASP A 440 -7.53 26.03 -2.89
N THR A 441 -6.42 26.49 -2.30
CA THR A 441 -5.27 25.66 -1.90
C THR A 441 -5.63 24.53 -0.94
N LYS A 442 -6.80 24.58 -0.32
CA LYS A 442 -7.28 23.52 0.58
C LYS A 442 -7.73 22.26 -0.14
N ASN A 443 -7.90 22.30 -1.46
CA ASN A 443 -8.46 21.20 -2.23
C ASN A 443 -7.42 20.33 -2.95
N THR A 444 -6.16 20.77 -2.97
CA THR A 444 -5.01 20.03 -3.53
C THR A 444 -3.97 19.84 -2.43
N PHE A 445 -3.74 18.58 -2.02
CA PHE A 445 -2.93 18.27 -0.83
C PHE A 445 -2.41 16.82 -0.80
N TYR A 446 -1.26 16.61 -0.18
CA TYR A 446 -0.75 15.28 0.17
C TYR A 446 -1.57 14.65 1.29
N VAL A 447 -1.86 13.34 1.22
CA VAL A 447 -2.65 12.62 2.24
C VAL A 447 -1.94 12.60 3.60
N GLY A 448 -0.61 12.55 3.58
CA GLY A 448 0.25 12.65 4.76
C GLY A 448 1.42 11.66 4.78
N MET A 449 1.37 10.60 3.96
CA MET A 449 2.48 9.66 3.74
C MET A 449 3.71 10.37 3.18
N MET A 450 4.92 10.00 3.61
CA MET A 450 6.15 10.71 3.25
C MET A 450 7.10 9.88 2.37
N GLY A 451 7.60 10.50 1.30
CA GLY A 451 8.53 9.93 0.32
C GLY A 451 8.51 10.71 -1.00
N ASP A 452 9.33 10.29 -1.96
CA ASP A 452 9.44 10.94 -3.27
C ASP A 452 8.25 10.69 -4.22
N HIS A 453 7.44 9.67 -3.91
CA HIS A 453 6.19 9.35 -4.60
C HIS A 453 5.05 9.22 -3.57
N ALA A 454 4.82 10.30 -2.83
CA ALA A 454 3.76 10.40 -1.83
C ALA A 454 2.39 10.70 -2.48
N ARG A 455 1.35 9.99 -2.03
CA ARG A 455 -0.04 10.17 -2.47
C ARG A 455 -0.63 11.49 -1.98
N GLY A 456 -1.40 12.13 -2.84
CA GLY A 456 -2.29 13.24 -2.56
C GLY A 456 -3.60 13.17 -3.34
N LEU A 457 -4.39 14.24 -3.21
CA LEU A 457 -5.50 14.56 -4.09
C LEU A 457 -5.26 15.91 -4.77
N ALA A 458 -5.78 16.05 -5.98
CA ALA A 458 -5.89 17.32 -6.69
C ALA A 458 -7.34 17.57 -7.10
N GLN A 459 -7.83 18.81 -6.98
CA GLN A 459 -9.17 19.18 -7.42
C GLN A 459 -9.12 20.11 -8.63
N PHE A 460 -9.96 19.82 -9.63
CA PHE A 460 -9.97 20.56 -10.88
C PHE A 460 -11.33 21.20 -11.15
N ASP A 461 -11.32 22.45 -11.58
CA ASP A 461 -12.49 23.07 -12.20
C ASP A 461 -12.66 22.54 -13.64
N LYS A 462 -11.55 22.17 -14.32
CA LYS A 462 -11.53 21.57 -15.66
C LYS A 462 -10.29 20.69 -15.89
N VAL A 463 -10.45 19.60 -16.64
CA VAL A 463 -9.38 18.87 -17.34
C VAL A 463 -9.91 18.48 -18.72
N GLU A 464 -9.09 18.62 -19.77
CA GLU A 464 -9.47 18.37 -21.17
C GLU A 464 -8.27 17.86 -21.98
N VAL A 465 -8.44 16.76 -22.74
CA VAL A 465 -7.40 16.30 -23.67
C VAL A 465 -7.38 17.21 -24.90
N LYS A 466 -6.20 17.66 -25.32
CA LYS A 466 -5.97 18.34 -26.59
C LYS A 466 -5.14 17.46 -27.50
N TYR A 467 -5.38 17.57 -28.80
CA TYR A 467 -4.59 16.95 -29.85
C TYR A 467 -4.87 17.67 -31.18
N THR A 468 -3.99 17.48 -32.16
CA THR A 468 -4.17 17.91 -33.54
C THR A 468 -5.25 17.05 -34.20
N GLU A 469 -6.22 17.68 -34.85
CA GLU A 469 -7.28 16.99 -35.59
C GLU A 469 -6.68 16.06 -36.65
N ASN A 470 -7.06 14.78 -36.59
CA ASN A 470 -6.50 13.71 -37.40
C ASN A 470 -7.55 12.63 -37.72
N ASP A 471 -7.24 11.84 -38.74
CA ASP A 471 -8.06 10.71 -39.23
C ASP A 471 -7.73 9.37 -38.53
N GLU A 472 -6.73 9.31 -37.66
CA GLU A 472 -6.16 8.06 -37.15
C GLU A 472 -6.75 7.63 -35.80
N ALA A 473 -6.85 8.55 -34.82
CA ALA A 473 -7.24 8.23 -33.44
C ALA A 473 -7.98 9.38 -32.72
N GLU A 474 -8.82 9.04 -31.74
CA GLU A 474 -9.33 9.98 -30.74
C GLU A 474 -8.84 9.60 -29.32
N TYR A 475 -8.39 10.62 -28.59
CA TYR A 475 -7.74 10.49 -27.28
C TYR A 475 -8.70 10.89 -26.15
N TYR A 476 -8.78 10.04 -25.11
CA TYR A 476 -9.69 10.21 -23.98
C TYR A 476 -8.96 10.02 -22.64
N LEU A 477 -9.41 10.73 -21.60
CA LEU A 477 -9.03 10.45 -20.21
C LEU A 477 -9.61 9.09 -19.75
N PRO A 478 -9.01 8.43 -18.74
CA PRO A 478 -9.57 7.24 -18.14
C PRO A 478 -10.88 7.58 -17.40
N SER A 479 -11.82 6.62 -17.34
CA SER A 479 -13.20 6.86 -16.91
C SER A 479 -13.34 7.35 -15.45
N ASP A 480 -12.33 7.01 -14.68
CA ASP A 480 -12.14 7.00 -13.24
C ASP A 480 -11.05 7.98 -12.80
N PHE A 481 -10.46 8.74 -13.75
CA PHE A 481 -9.51 9.85 -13.52
C PHE A 481 -9.89 10.70 -12.31
N TYR A 482 -11.18 11.03 -12.19
CA TYR A 482 -11.75 11.60 -10.96
C TYR A 482 -12.17 10.52 -9.98
N LYS A 483 -11.25 10.14 -9.07
CA LYS A 483 -11.52 9.29 -7.90
C LYS A 483 -12.77 9.70 -7.12
N TYR A 484 -13.04 11.01 -7.04
CA TYR A 484 -14.29 11.59 -6.52
C TYR A 484 -14.93 12.52 -7.55
N ALA A 485 -15.63 11.90 -8.51
CA ALA A 485 -16.37 12.56 -9.58
C ALA A 485 -17.37 13.64 -9.12
N ASP A 486 -17.95 13.50 -7.92
CA ASP A 486 -18.85 14.50 -7.31
C ASP A 486 -18.16 15.83 -7.01
N ARG A 487 -16.83 15.78 -6.80
CA ARG A 487 -15.98 16.92 -6.47
C ARG A 487 -14.95 17.26 -7.55
N LYS A 488 -14.85 16.47 -8.63
CA LYS A 488 -13.75 16.52 -9.61
C LYS A 488 -12.36 16.41 -8.95
N GLN A 489 -12.24 15.54 -7.95
CA GLN A 489 -10.95 15.23 -7.33
C GLN A 489 -10.33 14.00 -7.98
N ALA A 490 -9.10 14.12 -8.44
CA ALA A 490 -8.27 13.04 -8.96
C ALA A 490 -7.26 12.58 -7.91
N GLU A 491 -6.77 11.37 -8.08
CA GLU A 491 -5.62 10.82 -7.35
C GLU A 491 -4.32 11.42 -7.93
N ALA A 492 -3.39 11.81 -7.07
CA ALA A 492 -2.20 12.57 -7.48
C ALA A 492 -0.96 12.19 -6.65
N TRP A 493 0.23 12.45 -7.19
CA TRP A 493 1.50 11.95 -6.65
C TRP A 493 2.62 12.99 -6.73
N GLY A 494 3.56 12.99 -5.77
CA GLY A 494 4.73 13.88 -5.80
C GLY A 494 5.65 13.69 -4.60
N SER A 495 6.74 14.46 -4.52
CA SER A 495 7.69 14.36 -3.40
C SER A 495 7.17 15.13 -2.17
N PHE A 496 6.81 14.41 -1.10
CA PHE A 496 6.53 14.99 0.22
C PHE A 496 7.58 14.49 1.22
N THR A 497 8.60 15.32 1.40
CA THR A 497 9.87 14.98 2.07
C THR A 497 10.20 16.01 3.17
N GLN A 498 11.45 16.04 3.63
CA GLN A 498 11.90 16.86 4.76
C GLN A 498 13.43 16.90 4.83
N ASP A 499 13.97 17.77 5.70
CA ASP A 499 15.33 17.63 6.21
C ASP A 499 15.42 16.44 7.20
N GLY A 500 16.52 15.69 7.18
CA GLY A 500 16.67 14.43 7.91
C GLY A 500 16.93 14.57 9.41
N THR A 501 15.88 14.64 10.24
CA THR A 501 15.99 14.57 11.71
C THR A 501 16.27 13.15 12.19
N VAL A 502 17.48 12.91 12.70
CA VAL A 502 17.84 11.67 13.42
C VAL A 502 17.56 11.85 14.92
N LEU A 503 16.91 10.86 15.54
CA LEU A 503 16.67 10.81 16.98
C LEU A 503 17.96 10.48 17.74
N SER A 504 18.27 11.24 18.80
CA SER A 504 19.31 10.83 19.75
C SER A 504 18.86 9.64 20.60
N ASP A 505 19.80 8.90 21.19
CA ASP A 505 19.47 7.75 22.04
C ASP A 505 18.65 8.12 23.27
N ASP A 506 18.84 9.33 23.83
CA ASP A 506 17.95 9.89 24.87
C ASP A 506 16.49 9.96 24.39
N GLN A 507 16.25 10.40 23.15
CA GLN A 507 14.90 10.50 22.57
C GLN A 507 14.33 9.11 22.23
N LYS A 508 15.16 8.17 21.75
CA LYS A 508 14.76 6.77 21.53
C LYS A 508 14.32 6.12 22.85
N GLN A 509 15.14 6.27 23.90
CA GLN A 509 14.85 5.72 25.23
C GLN A 509 13.63 6.41 25.87
N GLU A 510 13.48 7.73 25.73
CA GLU A 510 12.29 8.44 26.22
C GLU A 510 11.01 7.89 25.55
N LEU A 511 11.01 7.70 24.22
CA LEU A 511 9.86 7.13 23.52
C LEU A 511 9.51 5.71 24.00
N ILE A 512 10.51 4.88 24.29
CA ILE A 512 10.33 3.53 24.83
C ILE A 512 9.81 3.55 26.28
N ASP A 513 10.30 4.45 27.13
CA ASP A 513 9.82 4.62 28.50
C ASP A 513 8.39 5.21 28.54
N GLN A 514 8.07 6.12 27.61
CA GLN A 514 6.71 6.60 27.37
C GLN A 514 5.78 5.46 26.87
N ALA A 515 6.27 4.56 26.01
CA ALA A 515 5.51 3.40 25.53
C ALA A 515 5.20 2.39 26.65
N LYS A 516 6.18 2.07 27.50
CA LYS A 516 5.99 1.22 28.69
C LYS A 516 4.92 1.81 29.63
N LYS A 517 5.03 3.10 29.90
CA LYS A 517 4.06 3.84 30.72
C LYS A 517 2.67 3.93 30.07
N ALA A 518 2.58 3.96 28.75
CA ALA A 518 1.31 3.90 28.04
C ALA A 518 0.62 2.53 28.21
N CYS A 519 1.38 1.42 28.19
CA CYS A 519 0.87 0.09 28.54
C CYS A 519 0.31 0.07 29.98
N ASP A 520 1.06 0.56 30.97
CA ASP A 520 0.58 0.67 32.37
C ASP A 520 -0.74 1.45 32.44
N LEU A 521 -0.83 2.63 31.79
CA LEU A 521 -2.03 3.47 31.79
C LEU A 521 -3.24 2.80 31.11
N ILE A 522 -3.02 1.94 30.10
CA ILE A 522 -4.09 1.14 29.47
C ILE A 522 -4.67 0.14 30.47
N PHE A 523 -3.82 -0.56 31.23
CA PHE A 523 -4.28 -1.57 32.18
C PHE A 523 -4.82 -0.96 33.49
N ASP A 524 -4.25 0.15 33.98
CA ASP A 524 -4.86 0.97 35.03
C ASP A 524 -6.30 1.39 34.68
N TYR A 525 -6.56 1.68 33.39
CA TYR A 525 -7.89 2.03 32.89
C TYR A 525 -8.83 0.82 32.69
N LYS A 526 -8.31 -0.29 32.16
CA LYS A 526 -9.10 -1.50 31.85
C LYS A 526 -9.37 -2.40 33.07
N LEU A 527 -8.41 -2.53 33.97
CA LEU A 527 -8.43 -3.43 35.14
C LEU A 527 -8.76 -2.67 36.44
N GLY A 528 -8.23 -1.47 36.59
CA GLY A 528 -8.33 -0.67 37.82
C GLY A 528 -7.57 -1.28 39.00
N SER A 529 -7.67 -0.64 40.17
CA SER A 529 -6.90 -1.03 41.38
C SER A 529 -7.41 -2.29 42.10
N THR A 530 -8.58 -2.81 41.72
CA THR A 530 -9.17 -4.05 42.26
C THR A 530 -9.90 -4.83 41.15
N PRO A 531 -9.18 -5.47 40.21
CA PRO A 531 -9.80 -6.18 39.09
C PRO A 531 -10.59 -7.41 39.55
N ASP A 532 -11.71 -7.68 38.88
CA ASP A 532 -12.52 -8.88 39.10
C ASP A 532 -12.11 -9.99 38.11
N ALA A 533 -11.60 -11.11 38.65
CA ALA A 533 -11.06 -12.19 37.83
C ALA A 533 -12.09 -12.85 36.89
N ALA A 534 -13.36 -12.90 37.28
CA ALA A 534 -14.44 -13.46 36.45
C ALA A 534 -14.78 -12.57 35.25
N THR A 535 -14.78 -11.25 35.45
CA THR A 535 -14.94 -10.25 34.38
C THR A 535 -13.72 -10.26 33.45
N VAL A 536 -12.51 -10.28 34.00
CA VAL A 536 -11.26 -10.23 33.22
C VAL A 536 -11.04 -11.51 32.40
N ALA A 537 -11.34 -12.70 32.93
CA ALA A 537 -11.28 -13.96 32.18
C ALA A 537 -12.38 -14.15 31.11
N SER A 538 -13.26 -13.15 30.93
CA SER A 538 -14.18 -13.09 29.78
C SER A 538 -13.60 -12.36 28.56
N ASP A 539 -12.43 -11.72 28.71
CA ASP A 539 -11.66 -11.09 27.64
C ASP A 539 -10.22 -11.65 27.66
N SER A 540 -10.03 -12.77 26.96
CA SER A 540 -8.73 -13.45 26.89
C SER A 540 -7.66 -12.60 26.19
N TRP A 541 -8.04 -11.65 25.32
CA TRP A 541 -7.09 -10.68 24.78
C TRP A 541 -6.61 -9.71 25.85
N LEU A 542 -7.48 -9.22 26.74
CA LEU A 542 -7.09 -8.38 27.88
C LEU A 542 -6.15 -9.13 28.84
N VAL A 543 -6.44 -10.41 29.15
CA VAL A 543 -5.56 -11.25 29.99
C VAL A 543 -4.18 -11.41 29.35
N PHE A 544 -4.12 -11.87 28.10
CA PHE A 544 -2.87 -12.04 27.35
C PHE A 544 -2.07 -10.74 27.30
N SER A 545 -2.71 -9.62 26.95
CA SER A 545 -2.03 -8.33 26.80
C SER A 545 -1.43 -7.86 28.13
N ALA A 546 -2.19 -7.90 29.22
CA ALA A 546 -1.71 -7.47 30.54
C ALA A 546 -0.54 -8.33 31.03
N ALA A 547 -0.62 -9.65 30.83
CA ALA A 547 0.44 -10.58 31.20
C ALA A 547 1.71 -10.39 30.36
N ARG A 548 1.61 -10.31 29.02
CA ARG A 548 2.78 -10.12 28.13
C ARG A 548 3.44 -8.75 28.26
N CYS A 549 2.70 -7.73 28.71
CA CYS A 549 3.24 -6.41 29.09
C CYS A 549 3.82 -6.37 30.51
N ASN A 550 3.83 -7.50 31.23
CA ASN A 550 4.28 -7.61 32.63
C ASN A 550 3.56 -6.64 33.59
N TYR A 551 2.27 -6.35 33.33
CA TYR A 551 1.51 -5.40 34.13
C TYR A 551 1.27 -5.92 35.55
N LYS A 552 1.51 -5.05 36.54
CA LYS A 552 1.52 -5.44 37.95
C LYS A 552 0.12 -5.58 38.54
N VAL A 553 -0.36 -6.83 38.59
CA VAL A 553 -1.60 -7.23 39.28
C VAL A 553 -1.37 -7.56 40.77
N PRO A 554 -2.42 -7.68 41.59
CA PRO A 554 -2.32 -8.18 42.97
C PRO A 554 -1.85 -9.65 43.04
N ASP A 555 -1.13 -10.00 44.11
CA ASP A 555 -0.64 -11.36 44.37
C ASP A 555 -1.76 -12.42 44.25
N GLY A 556 -1.53 -13.47 43.46
CA GLY A 556 -2.51 -14.53 43.23
C GLY A 556 -3.74 -14.12 42.40
N PHE A 557 -3.73 -12.97 41.71
CA PHE A 557 -4.79 -12.61 40.76
C PHE A 557 -4.84 -13.56 39.55
N TRP A 558 -3.69 -13.90 38.96
CA TRP A 558 -3.64 -14.81 37.81
C TRP A 558 -4.14 -16.23 38.14
N ASP A 559 -3.87 -16.76 39.34
CA ASP A 559 -4.48 -18.00 39.84
C ASP A 559 -6.01 -17.97 39.87
N GLN A 560 -6.60 -16.79 40.15
CA GLN A 560 -8.05 -16.61 40.18
C GLN A 560 -8.63 -16.53 38.77
N VAL A 561 -7.88 -15.94 37.83
CA VAL A 561 -8.20 -15.88 36.39
C VAL A 561 -8.12 -17.28 35.75
N TYR A 562 -7.03 -18.03 35.97
CA TYR A 562 -6.90 -19.43 35.52
C TYR A 562 -8.09 -20.29 36.00
N LYS A 563 -8.50 -20.16 37.26
CA LYS A 563 -9.65 -20.88 37.82
C LYS A 563 -10.99 -20.57 37.14
N GLN A 564 -11.13 -19.44 36.43
CA GLN A 564 -12.32 -19.18 35.61
C GLN A 564 -12.29 -19.99 34.32
N TYR A 565 -11.13 -20.07 33.65
CA TYR A 565 -10.94 -20.92 32.47
C TYR A 565 -11.16 -22.39 32.85
N GLU A 566 -10.51 -22.88 33.91
CA GLU A 566 -10.68 -24.24 34.42
C GLU A 566 -12.15 -24.57 34.74
N ALA A 567 -12.87 -23.66 35.39
CA ALA A 567 -14.29 -23.82 35.68
C ALA A 567 -15.19 -23.78 34.42
N ARG A 568 -14.86 -22.93 33.44
CA ARG A 568 -15.57 -22.81 32.15
C ARG A 568 -15.45 -24.12 31.36
N TYR A 569 -14.23 -24.62 31.18
CA TYR A 569 -14.00 -25.88 30.48
C TYR A 569 -14.55 -27.09 31.26
N ALA A 570 -14.41 -27.14 32.59
CA ALA A 570 -15.04 -28.18 33.40
C ALA A 570 -16.59 -28.19 33.26
N ALA A 571 -17.22 -27.02 33.09
CA ALA A 571 -18.65 -26.91 32.83
C ALA A 571 -19.03 -27.41 31.42
N TYR A 572 -18.23 -27.15 30.38
CA TYR A 572 -18.46 -27.74 29.04
C TYR A 572 -18.32 -29.27 29.09
N LYS A 573 -17.30 -29.80 29.79
CA LYS A 573 -17.11 -31.24 29.97
C LYS A 573 -18.25 -31.90 30.73
N ALA A 574 -18.77 -31.24 31.77
CA ALA A 574 -19.96 -31.71 32.51
C ALA A 574 -21.26 -31.66 31.69
N GLN A 575 -21.33 -30.85 30.63
CA GLN A 575 -22.44 -30.81 29.68
C GLN A 575 -22.29 -31.85 28.54
N GLY A 576 -21.13 -32.53 28.43
CA GLY A 576 -20.87 -33.52 27.39
C GLY A 576 -20.49 -32.93 26.03
N GLN A 577 -20.01 -31.69 26.00
CA GLN A 577 -19.46 -31.09 24.78
C GLN A 577 -18.14 -31.81 24.40
N VAL A 578 -17.95 -32.09 23.12
CA VAL A 578 -16.78 -32.81 22.58
C VAL A 578 -16.29 -32.25 21.23
N ASP A 579 -17.02 -31.27 20.68
CA ASP A 579 -16.86 -30.71 19.35
C ASP A 579 -17.64 -29.37 19.31
N GLY A 580 -17.51 -28.61 18.23
CA GLY A 580 -18.23 -27.34 18.04
C GLY A 580 -17.69 -26.21 18.91
N PHE A 581 -16.39 -26.24 19.24
CA PHE A 581 -15.70 -25.11 19.87
C PHE A 581 -15.35 -24.03 18.83
N ASP A 582 -15.33 -22.77 19.26
CA ASP A 582 -14.85 -21.65 18.44
C ASP A 582 -13.32 -21.65 18.44
N THR A 583 -12.69 -21.79 17.27
CA THR A 583 -11.23 -21.84 17.12
C THR A 583 -10.58 -20.54 17.57
N SER A 584 -11.17 -19.41 17.20
CA SER A 584 -10.64 -18.08 17.46
C SER A 584 -10.60 -17.77 18.95
N ASP A 585 -11.72 -17.98 19.66
CA ASP A 585 -11.82 -17.75 21.11
C ASP A 585 -11.06 -18.80 21.93
N THR A 586 -11.08 -20.08 21.54
CA THR A 586 -10.30 -21.11 22.23
C THR A 586 -8.79 -20.87 22.06
N ALA A 587 -8.33 -20.42 20.90
CA ALA A 587 -6.92 -20.06 20.72
C ALA A 587 -6.51 -18.80 21.51
N LYS A 588 -7.41 -17.81 21.67
CA LYS A 588 -7.19 -16.67 22.59
C LYS A 588 -7.09 -17.15 24.04
N ASP A 589 -7.86 -18.16 24.46
CA ASP A 589 -7.73 -18.79 25.77
C ASP A 589 -6.37 -19.47 25.94
N VAL A 590 -5.92 -20.26 24.95
CA VAL A 590 -4.60 -20.90 24.96
C VAL A 590 -3.50 -19.85 25.15
N LEU A 591 -3.53 -18.77 24.38
CA LEU A 591 -2.60 -17.65 24.51
C LEU A 591 -2.64 -17.02 25.90
N ALA A 592 -3.84 -16.69 26.40
CA ALA A 592 -4.04 -16.08 27.71
C ALA A 592 -3.50 -16.95 28.85
N ILE A 593 -3.84 -18.24 28.84
CA ILE A 593 -3.45 -19.26 29.84
C ILE A 593 -1.92 -19.45 29.83
N SER A 594 -1.32 -19.59 28.63
CA SER A 594 0.14 -19.64 28.45
C SER A 594 0.84 -18.40 28.99
N ALA A 595 0.33 -17.20 28.67
CA ALA A 595 0.94 -15.93 29.09
C ALA A 595 0.89 -15.70 30.61
N ILE A 596 -0.05 -16.33 31.33
CA ILE A 596 -0.10 -16.30 32.81
C ILE A 596 0.61 -17.50 33.48
N GLY A 597 1.37 -18.31 32.74
CA GLY A 597 2.20 -19.40 33.27
C GLY A 597 1.49 -20.75 33.46
N TYR A 598 0.34 -20.96 32.82
CA TYR A 598 -0.47 -22.17 32.94
C TYR A 598 -0.46 -23.02 31.67
N ASP A 599 -0.63 -24.34 31.80
CA ASP A 599 -0.57 -25.27 30.67
C ASP A 599 -1.94 -25.46 30.01
N PRO A 600 -2.11 -25.07 28.73
CA PRO A 600 -3.37 -25.22 27.99
C PRO A 600 -3.77 -26.69 27.75
N ARG A 601 -2.85 -27.65 27.90
CA ARG A 601 -3.10 -29.08 27.62
C ARG A 601 -3.85 -29.81 28.75
N ASN A 602 -4.17 -29.12 29.85
CA ASN A 602 -4.93 -29.68 30.97
C ASN A 602 -5.83 -28.63 31.64
N VAL A 603 -6.85 -28.14 30.91
CA VAL A 603 -7.76 -27.08 31.39
C VAL A 603 -9.19 -27.62 31.48
N GLY A 604 -9.74 -27.71 32.69
CA GLY A 604 -11.08 -28.27 32.94
C GLY A 604 -11.25 -29.74 32.50
N GLY A 605 -10.15 -30.41 32.17
CA GLY A 605 -10.11 -31.76 31.61
C GLY A 605 -10.10 -31.84 30.07
N TYR A 606 -9.85 -30.75 29.35
CA TYR A 606 -9.48 -30.80 27.92
C TYR A 606 -7.98 -30.52 27.75
N ASP A 607 -7.44 -31.01 26.64
CA ASP A 607 -6.28 -30.39 25.99
C ASP A 607 -6.82 -29.33 25.01
N LEU A 608 -6.52 -28.06 25.24
CA LEU A 608 -7.04 -26.98 24.39
C LEU A 608 -6.32 -26.87 23.03
N LEU A 609 -5.13 -27.46 22.87
CA LEU A 609 -4.44 -27.56 21.58
C LEU A 609 -5.16 -28.58 20.68
N ASP A 610 -5.53 -29.73 21.24
CA ASP A 610 -6.37 -30.72 20.54
C ASP A 610 -7.74 -30.13 20.16
N VAL A 611 -8.31 -29.27 21.02
CA VAL A 611 -9.59 -28.60 20.71
C VAL A 611 -9.48 -27.65 19.52
N ILE A 612 -8.42 -26.83 19.41
CA ILE A 612 -8.28 -25.88 18.28
C ILE A 612 -7.87 -26.55 16.95
N ILE A 613 -7.25 -27.73 16.98
CA ILE A 613 -6.86 -28.46 15.76
C ILE A 613 -7.91 -29.48 15.32
N ASN A 614 -8.47 -30.27 16.24
CA ASN A 614 -9.27 -31.46 15.91
C ASN A 614 -10.77 -31.37 16.27
N HIS A 615 -11.19 -30.40 17.11
CA HIS A 615 -12.56 -30.31 17.65
C HIS A 615 -13.21 -28.92 17.55
N SER A 616 -12.75 -28.10 16.60
CA SER A 616 -13.28 -26.76 16.34
C SER A 616 -14.27 -26.74 15.18
N GLY A 617 -15.38 -25.99 15.32
CA GLY A 617 -16.55 -26.11 14.43
C GLY A 617 -16.72 -25.04 13.35
N ASP A 618 -15.91 -23.98 13.34
CA ASP A 618 -16.16 -22.79 12.50
C ASP A 618 -15.02 -22.47 11.50
N ARG A 619 -15.32 -21.59 10.53
CA ARG A 619 -14.44 -21.20 9.41
C ARG A 619 -14.06 -19.72 9.47
N ASP A 620 -13.88 -19.21 10.68
CA ASP A 620 -13.66 -17.80 10.97
C ASP A 620 -12.36 -17.28 10.31
N TYR A 621 -12.38 -16.07 9.74
CA TYR A 621 -11.33 -15.61 8.79
C TYR A 621 -9.91 -15.56 9.39
N PHE A 622 -9.82 -15.39 10.71
CA PHE A 622 -8.57 -15.37 11.47
C PHE A 622 -8.34 -16.62 12.34
N ALA A 623 -9.21 -17.63 12.30
CA ALA A 623 -9.12 -18.85 13.11
C ALA A 623 -7.73 -19.52 13.01
N SER A 624 -7.24 -19.68 11.78
CA SER A 624 -5.95 -20.31 11.51
C SER A 624 -4.75 -19.48 12.00
N GLN A 625 -4.86 -18.15 11.99
CA GLN A 625 -3.86 -17.20 12.46
C GLN A 625 -3.79 -17.22 13.99
N THR A 626 -4.94 -17.23 14.67
CA THR A 626 -4.99 -17.38 16.13
C THR A 626 -4.52 -18.76 16.59
N ALA A 627 -4.88 -19.83 15.87
CA ALA A 627 -4.38 -21.17 16.15
C ALA A 627 -2.85 -21.26 15.96
N ALA A 628 -2.31 -20.63 14.92
CA ALA A 628 -0.86 -20.52 14.72
C ALA A 628 -0.18 -19.81 15.90
N PHE A 629 -0.67 -18.63 16.32
CA PHE A 629 -0.15 -17.96 17.53
C PHE A 629 -0.20 -18.86 18.77
N ALA A 630 -1.29 -19.60 18.98
CA ALA A 630 -1.48 -20.51 20.10
C ALA A 630 -0.47 -21.67 20.10
N MET A 631 -0.28 -22.34 18.97
CA MET A 631 0.70 -23.43 18.79
C MET A 631 2.14 -22.97 18.98
N TYR A 632 2.49 -21.81 18.40
CA TYR A 632 3.82 -21.22 18.53
C TYR A 632 4.14 -20.79 19.98
N SER A 633 3.13 -20.41 20.77
CA SER A 633 3.32 -19.72 22.06
C SER A 633 4.21 -20.42 23.09
N ASN A 634 4.37 -21.74 23.03
CA ASN A 634 5.38 -22.47 23.82
C ASN A 634 6.16 -23.49 22.98
N ASP A 635 6.19 -23.33 21.66
CA ASP A 635 6.84 -24.28 20.74
C ASP A 635 6.27 -25.71 20.93
N PHE A 636 4.94 -25.81 20.85
CA PHE A 636 4.22 -27.06 21.11
C PHE A 636 4.44 -28.09 20.00
N ASP A 637 4.59 -29.37 20.37
CA ASP A 637 4.83 -30.47 19.44
C ASP A 637 3.63 -30.73 18.52
N GLU A 638 3.65 -30.09 17.36
CA GLU A 638 2.60 -30.10 16.33
C GLU A 638 2.27 -31.51 15.83
N SER A 639 3.26 -32.43 15.90
CA SER A 639 3.11 -33.82 15.45
C SER A 639 2.12 -34.63 16.29
N GLN A 640 1.86 -34.21 17.53
CA GLN A 640 0.85 -34.84 18.40
C GLN A 640 -0.58 -34.53 17.97
N TYR A 641 -0.78 -33.40 17.29
CA TYR A 641 -2.08 -32.88 16.90
C TYR A 641 -2.38 -33.04 15.40
N GLY A 642 -1.37 -33.40 14.59
CA GLY A 642 -1.49 -33.48 13.12
C GLY A 642 -1.40 -32.13 12.41
N TYR A 643 -0.84 -31.13 13.08
CA TYR A 643 -0.64 -29.77 12.57
C TYR A 643 0.75 -29.59 11.94
N SER A 644 0.92 -28.55 11.14
CA SER A 644 2.20 -28.13 10.55
C SER A 644 2.17 -26.62 10.31
N MET A 645 2.87 -25.87 11.16
CA MET A 645 3.07 -24.43 10.98
C MET A 645 3.89 -24.14 9.72
N ALA A 646 4.84 -25.00 9.37
CA ALA A 646 5.66 -24.82 8.17
C ALA A 646 4.80 -24.85 6.90
N ASP A 647 3.84 -25.78 6.79
CA ASP A 647 2.90 -25.85 5.66
C ASP A 647 1.86 -24.73 5.73
N TYR A 648 1.43 -24.34 6.94
CA TYR A 648 0.60 -23.16 7.13
C TYR A 648 1.27 -21.89 6.57
N VAL A 649 2.50 -21.58 6.98
CA VAL A 649 3.26 -20.40 6.51
C VAL A 649 3.45 -20.45 4.99
N LYS A 650 3.86 -21.60 4.42
CA LYS A 650 3.99 -21.79 2.97
C LYS A 650 2.68 -21.58 2.22
N SER A 651 1.52 -21.91 2.81
CA SER A 651 0.19 -21.66 2.23
C SER A 651 -0.24 -20.17 2.22
N LYS A 652 0.52 -19.28 2.88
CA LYS A 652 0.21 -17.85 3.02
C LYS A 652 1.20 -16.92 2.32
N VAL A 653 2.40 -17.39 1.98
CA VAL A 653 3.34 -16.64 1.14
C VAL A 653 2.80 -16.58 -0.29
N THR A 654 2.44 -15.39 -0.76
CA THR A 654 2.02 -15.15 -2.15
C THR A 654 3.14 -14.49 -2.95
N PRO A 655 3.19 -14.66 -4.28
CA PRO A 655 4.06 -13.85 -5.13
C PRO A 655 3.84 -12.34 -4.93
N ILE A 656 4.89 -11.55 -5.14
CA ILE A 656 4.80 -10.09 -5.19
C ILE A 656 3.95 -9.68 -6.40
N GLU A 657 3.07 -8.70 -6.22
CA GLU A 657 2.15 -8.25 -7.26
C GLU A 657 2.87 -7.35 -8.28
N VAL A 658 2.69 -7.66 -9.57
CA VAL A 658 3.25 -6.92 -10.71
C VAL A 658 2.14 -6.55 -11.69
N ASP A 659 2.35 -5.47 -12.44
CA ASP A 659 1.49 -5.04 -13.53
C ASP A 659 1.73 -5.84 -14.83
N ALA A 660 1.08 -5.42 -15.92
CA ALA A 660 1.15 -6.08 -17.22
C ALA A 660 2.55 -6.03 -17.86
N ASP A 661 3.39 -5.05 -17.50
CA ASP A 661 4.77 -4.90 -17.96
C ASP A 661 5.77 -5.63 -17.04
N GLY A 662 5.29 -6.24 -15.96
CA GLY A 662 6.10 -6.93 -14.96
C GLY A 662 6.76 -6.00 -13.94
N VAL A 663 6.33 -4.74 -13.87
CA VAL A 663 6.79 -3.79 -12.85
C VAL A 663 5.99 -4.00 -11.56
N LYS A 664 6.67 -3.92 -10.41
CA LYS A 664 6.04 -4.12 -9.10
C LYS A 664 4.95 -3.08 -8.83
N VAL A 665 3.78 -3.53 -8.39
CA VAL A 665 2.69 -2.68 -7.88
C VAL A 665 3.03 -2.20 -6.47
N GLU A 666 3.57 -0.99 -6.36
CA GLU A 666 3.83 -0.34 -5.07
C GLU A 666 2.54 0.04 -4.32
N LYS A 667 2.58 -0.07 -2.98
CA LYS A 667 1.41 0.12 -2.10
C LYS A 667 1.78 0.99 -0.90
N ASP A 668 0.94 1.97 -0.60
CA ASP A 668 1.14 3.01 0.43
C ASP A 668 0.05 2.98 1.53
N GLN A 669 -0.53 1.80 1.78
CA GLN A 669 -1.53 1.59 2.82
C GLN A 669 -1.26 0.30 3.61
N ALA A 670 -1.32 0.38 4.93
CA ALA A 670 -1.07 -0.74 5.84
C ALA A 670 -2.37 -1.13 6.56
N ALA A 671 -3.36 -1.64 5.83
CA ALA A 671 -4.67 -2.01 6.39
C ALA A 671 -4.57 -3.05 7.53
N ASP A 672 -5.49 -3.00 8.49
CA ASP A 672 -5.44 -3.85 9.69
C ASP A 672 -5.69 -5.33 9.37
N MET A 673 -6.71 -5.64 8.58
CA MET A 673 -6.96 -7.01 8.12
C MET A 673 -5.82 -7.58 7.27
N TRP A 674 -5.11 -6.72 6.52
CA TRP A 674 -3.93 -7.12 5.76
C TRP A 674 -2.76 -7.40 6.71
N THR A 675 -2.34 -6.44 7.55
CA THR A 675 -1.25 -6.63 8.52
C THR A 675 -1.45 -7.84 9.43
N MET A 676 -2.68 -8.10 9.90
CA MET A 676 -3.01 -9.29 10.69
C MET A 676 -2.87 -10.62 9.93
N ALA A 677 -3.06 -10.64 8.61
CA ALA A 677 -3.09 -11.89 7.84
C ALA A 677 -1.72 -12.58 7.76
N TRP A 678 -0.62 -11.81 7.83
CA TRP A 678 0.76 -12.33 7.72
C TRP A 678 1.56 -12.31 9.03
N GLN A 679 1.02 -11.83 10.15
CA GLN A 679 1.72 -11.81 11.44
C GLN A 679 2.34 -13.17 11.88
N PRO A 680 1.69 -14.34 11.73
CA PRO A 680 2.30 -15.61 12.13
C PRO A 680 3.47 -16.05 11.23
N LEU A 681 3.59 -15.51 10.02
CA LEU A 681 4.65 -15.87 9.07
C LEU A 681 6.02 -15.34 9.55
N MET A 682 6.01 -14.30 10.39
CA MET A 682 7.22 -13.74 11.03
C MET A 682 7.99 -14.76 11.87
N PHE A 683 7.34 -15.83 12.35
CA PHE A 683 7.98 -16.87 13.14
C PHE A 683 9.02 -17.69 12.35
N PHE A 684 9.02 -17.59 11.02
CA PHE A 684 9.96 -18.24 10.09
C PHE A 684 10.77 -17.22 9.28
N TYR A 685 10.62 -15.92 9.59
CA TYR A 685 11.33 -14.86 8.87
C TYR A 685 12.80 -14.79 9.28
N ASP A 686 13.69 -15.08 8.35
CA ASP A 686 15.12 -14.78 8.46
C ASP A 686 15.51 -13.70 7.43
N PRO A 687 15.87 -12.47 7.85
CA PRO A 687 16.38 -11.45 6.93
C PRO A 687 17.70 -11.86 6.24
N ASN A 688 18.40 -12.87 6.75
CA ASN A 688 19.63 -13.42 6.16
C ASN A 688 19.37 -14.55 5.17
N ALA A 689 18.12 -14.95 4.93
CA ALA A 689 17.79 -16.03 4.00
C ALA A 689 18.35 -15.75 2.59
N GLN A 690 18.91 -16.79 1.98
CA GLN A 690 19.60 -16.76 0.69
C GLN A 690 18.76 -17.46 -0.38
N GLU A 691 19.00 -17.11 -1.65
CA GLU A 691 18.30 -17.70 -2.80
C GLU A 691 18.41 -19.25 -2.78
N GLY A 692 17.28 -19.93 -2.93
CA GLY A 692 17.20 -21.40 -2.84
C GLY A 692 17.18 -21.98 -1.42
N SER A 693 17.12 -21.16 -0.36
CA SER A 693 16.75 -21.62 0.98
C SER A 693 15.23 -21.80 1.12
N GLU A 694 14.78 -22.62 2.08
CA GLU A 694 13.36 -22.95 2.30
C GLU A 694 12.46 -21.74 2.56
N TRP A 695 13.03 -20.65 3.10
CA TRP A 695 12.31 -19.46 3.55
C TRP A 695 12.68 -18.19 2.77
N TYR A 696 13.30 -18.34 1.59
CA TYR A 696 13.69 -17.20 0.75
C TYR A 696 12.48 -16.41 0.23
N ASP A 697 11.46 -17.09 -0.29
CA ASP A 697 10.24 -16.44 -0.80
C ASP A 697 9.47 -15.73 0.33
N LEU A 698 9.49 -16.31 1.54
CA LEU A 698 8.96 -15.69 2.76
C LEU A 698 9.71 -14.39 3.09
N LYS A 699 11.05 -14.38 3.01
CA LYS A 699 11.84 -13.17 3.21
C LYS A 699 11.47 -12.08 2.19
N LEU A 700 11.33 -12.42 0.92
CA LEU A 700 10.92 -11.46 -0.12
C LEU A 700 9.54 -10.86 0.18
N PHE A 701 8.58 -11.71 0.56
CA PHE A 701 7.23 -11.29 0.94
C PHE A 701 7.19 -10.40 2.20
N VAL A 702 7.99 -10.72 3.23
CA VAL A 702 8.06 -9.93 4.47
C VAL A 702 8.74 -8.58 4.25
N GLU A 703 9.88 -8.54 3.55
CA GLU A 703 10.55 -7.27 3.25
C GLU A 703 9.69 -6.37 2.35
N ASP A 704 8.91 -6.94 1.43
CA ASP A 704 7.91 -6.19 0.66
C ASP A 704 6.82 -5.59 1.57
N GLY A 705 6.26 -6.39 2.48
CA GLY A 705 5.31 -5.92 3.49
C GLY A 705 5.88 -4.83 4.41
N LEU A 706 7.15 -4.92 4.81
CA LEU A 706 7.83 -3.88 5.59
C LEU A 706 8.01 -2.58 4.79
N ASN A 707 8.30 -2.67 3.48
CA ASN A 707 8.36 -1.51 2.60
C ASN A 707 6.98 -0.86 2.39
N GLN A 708 5.91 -1.66 2.21
CA GLN A 708 4.53 -1.17 2.16
C GLN A 708 4.12 -0.46 3.47
N ILE A 709 4.56 -0.95 4.64
CA ILE A 709 4.37 -0.26 5.92
C ILE A 709 5.12 1.08 5.97
N SER A 710 6.35 1.13 5.46
CA SER A 710 7.15 2.37 5.39
C SER A 710 6.54 3.42 4.46
N ALA A 711 6.03 3.00 3.30
CA ALA A 711 5.31 3.86 2.35
C ALA A 711 3.98 4.36 2.94
N ALA A 712 3.28 3.53 3.72
CA ALA A 712 2.08 3.93 4.43
C ALA A 712 2.33 4.91 5.59
N GLN A 713 3.58 5.11 6.04
CA GLN A 713 3.90 5.93 7.20
C GLN A 713 3.82 7.43 6.91
N THR A 714 3.06 8.12 7.75
CA THR A 714 2.79 9.56 7.62
C THR A 714 3.76 10.44 8.39
N TYR A 715 3.74 11.75 8.13
CA TYR A 715 4.49 12.76 8.88
C TYR A 715 4.22 12.74 10.40
N MET A 716 3.12 12.11 10.84
CA MET A 716 2.79 11.92 12.26
C MET A 716 3.46 10.67 12.86
N GLY A 717 4.16 9.84 12.09
CA GLY A 717 4.73 8.56 12.52
C GLY A 717 3.75 7.37 12.49
N ASN A 718 2.44 7.63 12.49
CA ASN A 718 1.41 6.62 12.24
C ASN A 718 1.37 6.21 10.75
N CYS A 719 1.10 4.94 10.45
CA CYS A 719 0.74 4.45 9.12
C CYS A 719 -0.76 4.64 8.82
N TRP A 720 -1.09 4.92 7.55
CA TRP A 720 -2.46 4.99 7.06
C TRP A 720 -2.99 3.61 6.63
N GLY A 721 -4.22 3.27 7.03
CA GLY A 721 -4.85 1.98 6.76
C GLY A 721 -5.75 1.92 5.51
N GLY A 722 -5.69 2.90 4.61
CA GLY A 722 -6.61 3.03 3.47
C GLY A 722 -7.95 3.70 3.79
N TYR A 723 -8.28 3.87 5.07
CA TYR A 723 -9.59 4.39 5.50
C TYR A 723 -9.76 5.90 5.34
N ILE A 724 -10.96 6.30 4.90
CA ILE A 724 -11.40 7.69 4.73
C ILE A 724 -12.75 7.84 5.43
N ASN A 725 -12.79 8.69 6.46
CA ASN A 725 -13.99 9.01 7.21
C ASN A 725 -14.90 9.98 6.44
N SER A 726 -16.15 10.09 6.92
CA SER A 726 -17.13 11.08 6.45
C SER A 726 -16.51 12.48 6.37
N ALA A 727 -16.87 13.23 5.33
CA ALA A 727 -16.30 14.55 5.08
C ALA A 727 -16.43 15.50 6.29
N ASP A 728 -15.42 16.34 6.49
CA ASP A 728 -15.38 17.27 7.60
C ASP A 728 -16.40 18.42 7.46
N SER A 729 -16.45 19.33 8.43
CA SER A 729 -17.35 20.49 8.41
C SER A 729 -17.07 21.50 7.29
N THR A 730 -16.03 21.29 6.48
CA THR A 730 -15.70 22.07 5.27
C THR A 730 -15.95 21.28 3.97
N GLY A 731 -16.24 19.98 4.04
CA GLY A 731 -16.48 19.10 2.89
C GLY A 731 -15.28 18.28 2.42
N LYS A 732 -14.12 18.38 3.10
CA LYS A 732 -12.91 17.61 2.76
C LYS A 732 -13.08 16.12 3.11
N PRO A 733 -12.57 15.18 2.29
CA PRO A 733 -12.37 13.80 2.73
C PRO A 733 -11.47 13.76 3.98
N LYS A 734 -11.90 13.11 5.07
CA LYS A 734 -11.08 13.00 6.29
C LYS A 734 -10.34 11.65 6.32
N TYR A 735 -9.13 11.62 5.77
CA TYR A 735 -8.24 10.46 5.86
C TYR A 735 -7.96 10.07 7.33
N ASP A 736 -8.00 8.77 7.64
CA ASP A 736 -7.82 8.27 9.02
C ASP A 736 -6.35 7.96 9.35
N ILE A 737 -5.48 8.96 9.14
CA ILE A 737 -4.02 8.85 9.38
C ILE A 737 -3.64 8.71 10.87
N THR A 738 -4.61 8.73 11.78
CA THR A 738 -4.40 8.60 13.23
C THR A 738 -5.04 7.33 13.82
N ASN A 739 -5.43 6.36 12.99
CA ASN A 739 -6.15 5.17 13.45
C ASN A 739 -5.29 4.33 14.43
N THR A 740 -5.74 4.23 15.68
CA THR A 740 -5.05 3.52 16.77
C THR A 740 -5.08 2.01 16.63
N TRP A 741 -6.11 1.45 15.98
CA TRP A 741 -6.26 -0.01 15.78
C TRP A 741 -5.30 -0.51 14.70
N THR A 742 -5.31 0.14 13.54
CA THR A 742 -4.42 -0.16 12.40
C THR A 742 -2.96 -0.06 12.83
N ASN A 743 -2.62 1.02 13.54
CA ASN A 743 -1.24 1.23 13.97
C ASN A 743 -0.79 0.21 15.00
N ALA A 744 -1.67 -0.21 15.91
CA ALA A 744 -1.35 -1.33 16.80
C ALA A 744 -1.05 -2.63 16.05
N GLN A 745 -1.72 -2.93 14.93
CA GLN A 745 -1.41 -4.11 14.12
C GLN A 745 -0.10 -3.98 13.34
N VAL A 746 0.20 -2.78 12.81
CA VAL A 746 1.53 -2.46 12.25
C VAL A 746 2.65 -2.66 13.29
N GLN A 747 2.47 -2.12 14.49
CA GLN A 747 3.43 -2.26 15.59
C GLN A 747 3.63 -3.72 16.02
N ILE A 748 2.55 -4.53 16.04
CA ILE A 748 2.66 -5.99 16.23
C ILE A 748 3.55 -6.57 15.12
N SER A 749 3.21 -6.37 13.84
CA SER A 749 3.93 -6.98 12.71
C SER A 749 5.42 -6.60 12.67
N VAL A 750 5.76 -5.32 12.83
CA VAL A 750 7.16 -4.84 12.84
C VAL A 750 7.94 -5.42 14.02
N GLY A 751 7.33 -5.48 15.22
CA GLY A 751 7.95 -6.09 16.40
C GLY A 751 8.11 -7.61 16.30
N LEU A 752 7.19 -8.31 15.63
CA LEU A 752 7.31 -9.75 15.36
C LEU A 752 8.39 -10.06 14.32
N ALA A 753 8.63 -9.17 13.37
CA ALA A 753 9.73 -9.27 12.40
C ALA A 753 11.13 -9.03 13.03
N GLY A 754 11.20 -8.70 14.33
CA GLY A 754 12.46 -8.40 15.03
C GLY A 754 13.12 -7.09 14.59
N ILE A 755 12.39 -6.21 13.90
CA ILE A 755 12.94 -4.95 13.38
C ILE A 755 12.90 -3.86 14.45
N ASP A 756 14.01 -3.14 14.59
CA ASP A 756 14.13 -1.99 15.50
C ASP A 756 13.07 -0.92 15.14
N PRO A 757 12.25 -0.42 16.09
CA PRO A 757 11.30 0.67 15.83
C PRO A 757 11.94 2.00 15.37
N PHE A 758 13.27 2.12 15.48
CA PHE A 758 14.09 3.23 15.01
C PHE A 758 14.89 2.91 13.72
N ASP A 759 14.62 1.77 13.05
CA ASP A 759 15.04 1.50 11.67
C ASP A 759 14.69 2.71 10.78
N ALA A 760 15.63 3.13 9.92
CA ALA A 760 15.48 4.31 9.07
C ALA A 760 14.25 4.25 8.14
N ARG A 761 13.71 3.07 7.84
CA ARG A 761 12.44 2.88 7.14
C ARG A 761 11.25 3.44 7.92
N PHE A 762 11.32 3.45 9.25
CA PHE A 762 10.21 3.77 10.16
C PHE A 762 10.37 5.10 10.92
N VAL A 763 11.35 5.94 10.53
CA VAL A 763 11.56 7.30 11.05
C VAL A 763 11.18 8.35 10.00
N LYS A 764 10.09 9.09 10.23
CA LYS A 764 9.62 10.21 9.39
C LYS A 764 9.38 11.42 10.31
N ASN A 765 10.02 12.56 10.07
CA ASN A 765 10.05 13.77 10.93
C ASN A 765 10.59 13.52 12.35
N GLY A 766 11.47 12.53 12.54
CA GLY A 766 11.78 12.03 13.89
C GLY A 766 10.57 11.42 14.62
N ASN A 767 9.40 11.37 13.98
CA ASN A 767 8.27 10.58 14.44
C ASN A 767 8.47 9.14 13.98
N THR A 768 8.11 8.23 14.88
CA THR A 768 8.24 6.78 14.70
C THR A 768 6.86 6.15 14.77
N LEU A 769 6.81 4.83 14.56
CA LEU A 769 5.62 4.02 14.88
C LEU A 769 5.20 4.15 16.37
N ILE A 770 6.07 4.66 17.26
CA ILE A 770 5.78 4.93 18.68
C ILE A 770 5.22 6.35 18.88
N THR A 771 5.81 7.37 18.25
CA THR A 771 5.70 8.78 18.69
C THR A 771 4.26 9.29 18.81
N ARG A 772 3.43 9.07 17.78
CA ARG A 772 2.02 9.47 17.84
C ARG A 772 1.17 8.54 18.69
N ALA A 773 1.54 7.25 18.84
CA ALA A 773 0.86 6.34 19.75
C ALA A 773 1.03 6.75 21.23
N VAL A 774 2.22 7.21 21.66
CA VAL A 774 2.44 7.68 23.03
C VAL A 774 1.82 9.05 23.32
N SER A 775 1.68 9.93 22.32
CA SER A 775 1.01 11.24 22.49
C SER A 775 -0.45 11.13 22.97
N PHE A 776 -1.13 10.00 22.73
CA PHE A 776 -2.48 9.76 23.26
C PHE A 776 -2.51 9.57 24.79
N PHE A 777 -1.38 9.60 25.48
CA PHE A 777 -1.25 9.44 26.94
C PHE A 777 -0.70 10.70 27.64
N GLU A 778 -0.52 11.80 26.89
CA GLU A 778 -0.16 13.10 27.43
C GLU A 778 -1.11 13.55 28.55
N GLY A 779 -0.56 14.16 29.61
CA GLY A 779 -1.30 14.45 30.83
C GLY A 779 -1.52 13.24 31.76
N GLY A 780 -1.06 12.05 31.39
CA GLY A 780 -1.08 10.86 32.26
C GLY A 780 -2.44 10.16 32.35
N GLN A 781 -3.22 10.17 31.26
CA GLN A 781 -4.48 9.45 31.15
C GLN A 781 -4.65 8.89 29.74
N VAL A 782 -5.33 7.75 29.59
CA VAL A 782 -5.66 7.18 28.27
C VAL A 782 -6.52 8.15 27.46
N GLY A 783 -6.09 8.49 26.25
CA GLY A 783 -6.77 9.42 25.34
C GLY A 783 -8.10 8.91 24.78
N GLY A 784 -8.85 9.81 24.14
CA GLY A 784 -10.18 9.50 23.57
C GLY A 784 -10.14 8.41 22.51
N ASP A 785 -9.19 8.49 21.58
CA ASP A 785 -9.07 7.59 20.42
C ASP A 785 -8.56 6.18 20.81
N VAL A 786 -7.96 6.04 21.99
CA VAL A 786 -7.59 4.74 22.59
C VAL A 786 -8.74 4.18 23.44
N LYS A 787 -9.52 5.04 24.12
CA LYS A 787 -10.75 4.66 24.86
C LYS A 787 -11.91 4.24 23.96
N GLY A 788 -11.98 4.78 22.75
CA GLY A 788 -12.96 4.38 21.73
C GLY A 788 -12.60 3.07 21.02
N GLY A 789 -11.42 2.51 21.27
CA GLY A 789 -10.91 1.31 20.61
C GLY A 789 -10.71 0.12 21.53
N GLU A 790 -10.23 -0.99 20.96
CA GLU A 790 -9.67 -2.09 21.76
C GLU A 790 -8.34 -1.65 22.37
N SER A 791 -8.40 -0.96 23.51
CA SER A 791 -7.23 -0.34 24.13
C SER A 791 -6.10 -1.35 24.45
N ALA A 792 -6.42 -2.63 24.72
CA ALA A 792 -5.40 -3.64 24.97
C ALA A 792 -4.64 -4.02 23.68
N GLN A 793 -5.21 -3.81 22.49
CA GLN A 793 -4.50 -3.94 21.21
C GLN A 793 -3.40 -2.91 21.09
N VAL A 794 -3.64 -1.67 21.52
CA VAL A 794 -2.60 -0.61 21.56
C VAL A 794 -1.45 -1.01 22.50
N ALA A 795 -1.75 -1.66 23.64
CA ALA A 795 -0.72 -2.23 24.50
C ALA A 795 0.03 -3.40 23.81
N ARG A 796 -0.66 -4.29 23.10
CA ARG A 796 -0.01 -5.37 22.30
C ARG A 796 0.96 -4.81 21.26
N GLY A 797 0.56 -3.77 20.52
CA GLY A 797 1.40 -3.07 19.55
C GLY A 797 2.66 -2.47 20.18
N LEU A 798 2.48 -1.59 21.16
CA LEU A 798 3.60 -0.97 21.89
C LEU A 798 4.54 -2.02 22.50
N ASN A 799 4.01 -3.07 23.12
CA ASN A 799 4.81 -4.13 23.75
C ASN A 799 5.56 -5.02 22.74
N SER A 800 5.02 -5.25 21.55
CA SER A 800 5.75 -5.93 20.46
C SER A 800 6.99 -5.12 20.05
N ILE A 801 6.81 -3.80 19.87
CA ILE A 801 7.90 -2.87 19.55
C ILE A 801 8.92 -2.74 20.69
N ILE A 802 8.49 -2.66 21.95
CA ILE A 802 9.38 -2.60 23.12
C ILE A 802 10.28 -3.85 23.15
N ARG A 803 9.72 -5.04 22.90
CA ARG A 803 10.49 -6.30 22.85
C ARG A 803 11.52 -6.33 21.72
N ALA A 804 11.20 -5.80 20.55
CA ALA A 804 12.15 -5.70 19.44
C ALA A 804 13.30 -4.73 19.75
N TYR A 805 13.01 -3.55 20.30
CA TYR A 805 14.02 -2.59 20.76
C TYR A 805 14.92 -3.15 21.87
N GLU A 806 14.34 -3.87 22.83
CA GLU A 806 15.08 -4.54 23.91
C GLU A 806 15.83 -5.81 23.44
N GLN A 807 15.78 -6.14 22.14
CA GLN A 807 16.39 -7.32 21.52
C GLN A 807 16.01 -8.63 22.22
N ASN A 808 14.76 -8.69 22.71
CA ASN A 808 14.25 -9.84 23.45
C ASN A 808 14.09 -11.03 22.49
N PRO A 809 14.75 -12.18 22.73
CA PRO A 809 14.65 -13.35 21.87
C PRO A 809 13.23 -13.98 21.85
N HIS A 810 12.37 -13.58 22.79
CA HIS A 810 10.97 -13.99 22.86
C HIS A 810 10.06 -12.82 22.47
N ASN A 811 9.44 -12.94 21.29
CA ASN A 811 8.51 -11.94 20.76
C ASN A 811 7.19 -11.87 21.56
N LEU A 812 6.23 -11.06 21.12
CA LEU A 812 4.98 -10.86 21.85
C LEU A 812 4.20 -12.17 22.12
N PHE A 813 4.18 -13.10 21.15
CA PHE A 813 3.40 -14.34 21.22
C PHE A 813 4.19 -15.53 21.79
N ASP A 814 5.52 -15.52 21.70
CA ASP A 814 6.38 -16.51 22.36
C ASP A 814 6.37 -16.33 23.88
N CYS A 815 5.72 -17.24 24.60
CA CYS A 815 5.61 -17.27 26.06
C CYS A 815 6.69 -18.15 26.73
N ARG A 816 7.74 -18.58 26.01
CA ARG A 816 8.86 -19.33 26.61
C ARG A 816 9.70 -18.50 27.58
N ASP A 817 9.52 -17.17 27.61
CA ASP A 817 10.06 -16.25 28.63
C ASP A 817 9.24 -16.20 29.94
N VAL A 818 8.10 -16.88 30.05
CA VAL A 818 7.24 -16.83 31.24
C VAL A 818 7.81 -17.69 32.37
N GLU A 819 8.29 -17.02 33.44
CA GLU A 819 8.81 -17.67 34.65
C GLU A 819 7.78 -18.54 35.38
N ASP A 820 8.25 -19.59 36.05
CA ASP A 820 7.45 -20.60 36.77
C ASP A 820 6.29 -21.21 35.93
N SER A 821 6.42 -21.20 34.59
CA SER A 821 5.43 -21.77 33.67
C SER A 821 5.29 -23.28 33.82
N THR A 822 4.05 -23.72 34.05
CA THR A 822 3.70 -25.15 34.15
C THR A 822 3.84 -25.89 32.83
N VAL A 823 3.82 -25.21 31.67
CA VAL A 823 4.12 -25.83 30.36
C VAL A 823 5.54 -26.37 30.32
N GLN A 824 6.51 -25.53 30.71
CA GLN A 824 7.93 -25.88 30.71
C GLN A 824 8.18 -27.04 31.67
N ILE A 825 7.54 -27.03 32.84
CA ILE A 825 7.65 -28.07 33.86
C ILE A 825 7.00 -29.38 33.37
N ASN A 826 5.81 -29.36 32.76
CA ASN A 826 5.20 -30.55 32.16
C ASN A 826 6.07 -31.14 31.03
N ASN A 827 6.66 -30.29 30.17
CA ASN A 827 7.57 -30.72 29.10
C ASN A 827 8.83 -31.38 29.69
N ALA A 828 9.45 -30.77 30.69
CA ALA A 828 10.63 -31.30 31.36
C ALA A 828 10.37 -32.63 32.07
N ILE A 829 9.21 -32.79 32.74
CA ILE A 829 8.77 -34.07 33.32
C ILE A 829 8.52 -35.13 32.24
N GLY A 830 7.95 -34.73 31.10
CA GLY A 830 7.75 -35.59 29.93
C GLY A 830 9.07 -36.17 29.40
N ALA A 831 10.08 -35.32 29.26
CA ALA A 831 11.40 -35.66 28.74
C ALA A 831 12.24 -36.57 29.65
N LEU A 832 11.93 -36.66 30.95
CA LEU A 832 12.57 -37.63 31.84
C LEU A 832 12.18 -39.07 31.46
N PRO A 833 13.10 -40.05 31.49
CA PRO A 833 12.73 -41.45 31.37
C PRO A 833 11.80 -41.91 32.50
N GLU A 834 10.94 -42.90 32.23
CA GLU A 834 10.11 -43.51 33.27
C GLU A 834 10.93 -44.04 34.44
N ALA A 835 10.36 -44.04 35.65
CA ALA A 835 11.06 -44.42 36.87
C ALA A 835 11.77 -45.79 36.76
N ALA A 836 11.19 -46.78 36.06
CA ALA A 836 11.87 -48.06 35.81
C ALA A 836 13.19 -47.90 35.02
N ALA A 837 13.20 -47.04 34.00
CA ALA A 837 14.29 -46.89 33.02
C ALA A 837 15.32 -45.80 33.38
N ILE A 838 14.98 -44.82 34.22
CA ILE A 838 15.86 -43.67 34.48
C ILE A 838 17.21 -44.07 35.11
N THR A 839 18.29 -43.43 34.67
CA THR A 839 19.69 -43.73 35.04
C THR A 839 20.30 -42.62 35.91
N GLU A 840 21.40 -42.94 36.59
CA GLU A 840 22.16 -41.98 37.43
C GLU A 840 22.56 -40.70 36.67
N GLU A 841 22.86 -40.84 35.37
CA GLU A 841 23.19 -39.75 34.43
C GLU A 841 22.04 -38.74 34.24
N LYS A 842 20.80 -39.10 34.60
CA LYS A 842 19.61 -38.26 34.55
C LYS A 842 19.14 -37.74 35.92
N ARG A 843 19.95 -37.95 36.98
CA ARG A 843 19.67 -37.40 38.32
C ARG A 843 19.63 -35.87 38.31
N GLN A 844 20.61 -35.22 37.69
CA GLN A 844 20.71 -33.76 37.66
C GLN A 844 19.51 -33.10 36.96
N ASP A 845 19.11 -33.62 35.79
CA ASP A 845 17.92 -33.19 35.06
C ASP A 845 16.66 -33.30 35.95
N PHE A 846 16.51 -34.43 36.66
CA PHE A 846 15.40 -34.63 37.59
C PHE A 846 15.44 -33.64 38.76
N ASP A 847 16.60 -33.41 39.39
CA ASP A 847 16.73 -32.51 40.55
C ASP A 847 16.46 -31.04 40.19
N GLN A 848 16.63 -30.67 38.92
CA GLN A 848 16.20 -29.39 38.36
C GLN A 848 14.67 -29.37 38.15
N CYS A 849 14.10 -30.37 37.47
CA CYS A 849 12.65 -30.49 37.27
C CYS A 849 11.87 -30.47 38.60
N TRP A 850 12.35 -31.22 39.58
CA TRP A 850 11.76 -31.36 40.91
C TRP A 850 11.83 -30.06 41.71
N GLU A 851 12.87 -29.22 41.53
CA GLU A 851 12.93 -27.90 42.15
C GLU A 851 11.91 -26.93 41.56
N GLN A 852 11.81 -26.84 40.23
CA GLN A 852 10.85 -25.96 39.57
C GLN A 852 9.41 -26.39 39.92
N TYR A 853 9.10 -27.69 39.86
CA TYR A 853 7.81 -28.22 40.35
C TYR A 853 7.54 -27.84 41.82
N ASN A 854 8.54 -27.85 42.70
CA ASN A 854 8.34 -27.53 44.10
C ASN A 854 8.12 -26.03 44.39
N LYS A 855 8.59 -25.11 43.54
CA LYS A 855 8.27 -23.67 43.63
C LYS A 855 6.79 -23.37 43.41
N LEU A 856 6.16 -24.12 42.49
CA LEU A 856 4.78 -23.90 42.05
C LEU A 856 3.79 -23.80 43.22
N ASN A 857 2.85 -22.87 43.11
CA ASN A 857 1.74 -22.73 44.05
C ASN A 857 0.69 -23.86 43.88
N ASP A 858 -0.24 -24.00 44.82
CA ASP A 858 -1.26 -25.09 44.82
C ASP A 858 -2.12 -25.13 43.54
N THR A 859 -2.35 -23.98 42.89
CA THR A 859 -3.10 -23.82 41.64
C THR A 859 -2.28 -24.25 40.43
N GLN A 860 -1.03 -23.79 40.33
CA GLN A 860 -0.10 -24.25 39.30
C GLN A 860 0.11 -25.78 39.42
N LYS A 861 0.25 -26.29 40.65
CA LYS A 861 0.30 -27.73 40.93
C LYS A 861 -0.99 -28.46 40.56
N SER A 862 -2.18 -27.85 40.61
CA SER A 862 -3.40 -28.55 40.15
C SER A 862 -3.44 -28.73 38.63
N ASN A 863 -2.84 -27.82 37.86
CA ASN A 863 -2.73 -27.89 36.40
C ASN A 863 -1.67 -28.89 35.88
N ILE A 864 -0.61 -29.21 36.65
CA ILE A 864 0.30 -30.34 36.34
C ILE A 864 -0.49 -31.67 36.32
N SER A 865 -0.28 -32.52 35.31
CA SER A 865 -1.03 -33.78 35.17
C SER A 865 -0.74 -34.76 36.32
N ASN A 866 -1.72 -35.60 36.70
CA ASN A 866 -1.51 -36.60 37.76
C ASN A 866 -0.43 -37.63 37.37
N THR A 867 -0.38 -38.04 36.10
CA THR A 867 0.68 -38.89 35.56
C THR A 867 2.06 -38.28 35.76
N ASN A 868 2.22 -36.97 35.53
CA ASN A 868 3.49 -36.27 35.72
C ASN A 868 3.89 -36.17 37.21
N LYS A 869 2.92 -35.96 38.12
CA LYS A 869 3.15 -35.99 39.57
C LYS A 869 3.59 -37.38 40.05
N GLU A 870 2.87 -38.42 39.64
CA GLU A 870 3.17 -39.82 39.99
C GLU A 870 4.55 -40.24 39.44
N LYS A 871 4.88 -39.84 38.21
CA LYS A 871 6.19 -40.04 37.59
C LYS A 871 7.31 -39.33 38.37
N LEU A 872 7.17 -38.05 38.69
CA LEU A 872 8.15 -37.32 39.51
C LEU A 872 8.37 -37.97 40.88
N GLN A 873 7.29 -38.33 41.59
CA GLN A 873 7.37 -38.97 42.90
C GLN A 873 8.05 -40.35 42.82
N ALA A 874 7.73 -41.17 41.80
CA ALA A 874 8.36 -42.47 41.60
C ALA A 874 9.85 -42.37 41.19
N ILE A 875 10.23 -41.32 40.45
CA ILE A 875 11.64 -41.02 40.16
C ILE A 875 12.37 -40.57 41.43
N TYR A 876 11.75 -39.69 42.25
CA TYR A 876 12.30 -39.28 43.54
C TYR A 876 12.60 -40.48 44.44
N GLU A 877 11.62 -41.37 44.61
CA GLU A 877 11.74 -42.57 45.45
C GLU A 877 12.78 -43.58 44.92
N LYS A 878 13.08 -43.58 43.62
CA LYS A 878 14.17 -44.40 43.05
C LYS A 878 15.55 -43.77 43.23
N PHE A 879 15.68 -42.45 43.06
CA PHE A 879 16.96 -41.75 43.20
C PHE A 879 17.37 -41.56 44.66
N TYR A 880 16.40 -41.48 45.58
CA TYR A 880 16.59 -41.20 47.01
C TYR A 880 15.96 -42.28 47.92
N PRO A 881 16.19 -43.59 47.69
CA PRO A 881 15.42 -44.68 48.30
C PRO A 881 15.69 -44.87 49.80
N ASP A 882 16.95 -44.72 50.21
CA ASP A 882 17.39 -44.79 51.61
C ASP A 882 17.40 -43.40 52.28
N GLU A 883 17.10 -42.34 51.52
CA GLU A 883 17.54 -40.98 51.81
C GLU A 883 16.40 -40.06 52.25
N ASN A 884 15.71 -40.48 53.30
CA ASN A 884 14.67 -39.70 53.93
C ASN A 884 15.21 -38.42 54.62
N LEU A 885 14.30 -37.53 55.04
CA LEU A 885 14.58 -36.23 55.66
C LEU A 885 15.56 -36.28 56.87
N GLU A 886 15.65 -37.41 57.56
CA GLU A 886 16.56 -37.62 58.70
C GLU A 886 18.03 -37.73 58.28
N SER A 887 18.33 -38.36 57.14
CA SER A 887 19.70 -38.48 56.62
C SER A 887 20.22 -37.16 56.04
N ALA A 888 19.35 -36.41 55.35
CA ALA A 888 19.68 -35.06 54.88
C ALA A 888 19.98 -34.10 56.05
N LEU A 889 19.25 -34.24 57.18
CA LEU A 889 19.54 -33.51 58.42
C LEU A 889 20.90 -33.87 59.03
N GLU A 890 21.33 -35.14 58.95
CA GLU A 890 22.62 -35.61 59.47
C GLU A 890 23.82 -35.10 58.64
N LEU A 891 23.70 -35.13 57.31
CA LEU A 891 24.70 -34.55 56.39
C LEU A 891 24.90 -33.05 56.65
N ALA A 892 23.81 -32.28 56.69
CA ALA A 892 23.84 -30.84 56.94
C ALA A 892 24.47 -30.46 58.29
N LYS A 893 24.17 -31.22 59.34
CA LYS A 893 24.74 -31.00 60.69
C LYS A 893 26.22 -31.39 60.75
N THR A 894 26.63 -32.40 59.99
CA THR A 894 28.03 -32.83 59.87
C THR A 894 28.87 -31.73 59.22
N GLU A 895 28.39 -31.13 58.13
CA GLU A 895 29.05 -29.99 57.46
C GLU A 895 29.18 -28.76 58.37
N LEU A 896 28.09 -28.37 59.06
CA LEU A 896 28.10 -27.29 60.05
C LEU A 896 29.02 -27.57 61.26
N SER A 897 29.48 -28.81 61.47
CA SER A 897 30.34 -29.20 62.60
C SER A 897 31.85 -29.14 62.32
N LYS A 898 32.27 -28.88 61.06
CA LYS A 898 33.70 -28.83 60.68
C LYS A 898 34.44 -27.74 61.48
N SER A 899 35.57 -28.09 62.09
CA SER A 899 36.28 -27.21 63.04
C SER A 899 36.85 -25.92 62.44
N ASN A 900 36.94 -25.84 61.11
CA ASN A 900 37.37 -24.67 60.34
C ASN A 900 36.31 -24.27 59.28
N VAL A 901 35.02 -24.56 59.53
CA VAL A 901 33.92 -24.29 58.59
C VAL A 901 33.90 -22.83 58.07
N SER A 902 34.23 -21.85 58.92
CA SER A 902 34.28 -20.42 58.59
C SER A 902 35.57 -19.95 57.90
N GLU A 903 36.57 -20.83 57.72
CA GLU A 903 37.75 -20.59 56.88
C GLU A 903 37.55 -21.22 55.50
N ILE A 904 36.88 -22.38 55.45
CA ILE A 904 36.53 -23.08 54.21
C ILE A 904 35.41 -22.32 53.48
N TYR A 905 34.29 -22.03 54.15
CA TYR A 905 33.04 -21.56 53.54
C TYR A 905 32.62 -20.14 53.97
N THR A 906 31.81 -19.49 53.13
CA THR A 906 31.29 -18.14 53.39
C THR A 906 30.30 -18.10 54.55
N GLN A 907 30.25 -16.97 55.26
CA GLN A 907 29.38 -16.84 56.43
C GLN A 907 27.88 -16.94 56.06
N ASP A 908 27.49 -16.51 54.87
CA ASP A 908 26.10 -16.51 54.44
C ASP A 908 25.63 -17.89 53.95
N SER A 909 26.48 -18.67 53.27
CA SER A 909 26.14 -20.07 52.95
C SER A 909 26.00 -20.92 54.22
N ILE A 910 26.88 -20.72 55.20
CA ILE A 910 26.77 -21.29 56.55
C ILE A 910 25.46 -20.88 57.26
N ASN A 911 24.93 -19.68 57.00
CA ASN A 911 23.67 -19.21 57.60
C ASN A 911 22.44 -19.78 56.87
N ASN A 912 22.48 -19.87 55.54
CA ASN A 912 21.43 -20.49 54.73
C ASN A 912 21.28 -21.98 55.07
N LEU A 913 22.40 -22.70 55.27
CA LEU A 913 22.37 -24.10 55.72
C LEU A 913 21.73 -24.27 57.10
N LYS A 914 21.97 -23.36 58.06
CA LYS A 914 21.27 -23.37 59.36
C LYS A 914 19.77 -23.16 59.18
N ALA A 915 19.35 -22.21 58.34
CA ALA A 915 17.93 -21.95 58.09
C ALA A 915 17.22 -23.15 57.43
N ALA A 916 17.89 -23.83 56.48
CA ALA A 916 17.39 -25.07 55.90
C ALA A 916 17.25 -26.20 56.93
N VAL A 917 18.23 -26.35 57.84
CA VAL A 917 18.16 -27.30 58.97
C VAL A 917 16.98 -26.99 59.90
N GLU A 918 16.72 -25.73 60.25
CA GLU A 918 15.58 -25.36 61.10
C GLU A 918 14.22 -25.62 60.42
N ALA A 919 14.09 -25.32 59.13
CA ALA A 919 12.88 -25.59 58.34
C ALA A 919 12.61 -27.10 58.23
N ALA A 920 13.62 -27.88 57.87
CA ALA A 920 13.53 -29.33 57.78
C ALA A 920 13.24 -30.00 59.14
N GLU A 921 13.86 -29.53 60.23
CA GLU A 921 13.56 -30.03 61.57
C GLU A 921 12.10 -29.78 61.98
N LYS A 922 11.47 -28.70 61.51
CA LYS A 922 10.05 -28.41 61.76
C LYS A 922 9.15 -29.46 61.08
N VAL A 923 9.47 -29.86 59.85
CA VAL A 923 8.71 -30.85 59.07
C VAL A 923 8.98 -32.29 59.52
N GLN A 924 10.22 -32.64 59.90
CA GLN A 924 10.56 -33.94 60.47
C GLN A 924 9.80 -34.22 61.78
N LYS A 925 9.48 -33.17 62.55
CA LYS A 925 8.71 -33.24 63.80
C LYS A 925 7.19 -33.23 63.58
N ASP A 926 6.72 -33.14 62.33
CA ASP A 926 5.30 -33.04 61.99
C ASP A 926 4.70 -34.40 61.59
N THR A 927 3.87 -34.97 62.46
CA THR A 927 3.27 -36.30 62.26
C THR A 927 2.20 -36.34 61.15
N GLN A 928 1.83 -35.19 60.58
CA GLN A 928 0.91 -35.10 59.43
C GLN A 928 1.59 -34.69 58.10
N ALA A 929 2.91 -34.43 58.09
CA ALA A 929 3.60 -34.05 56.86
C ALA A 929 3.67 -35.21 55.86
N THR A 930 3.32 -34.94 54.60
CA THR A 930 3.25 -35.91 53.49
C THR A 930 4.63 -36.40 53.06
N SER A 931 4.68 -37.48 52.26
CA SER A 931 5.93 -37.95 51.64
C SER A 931 6.56 -36.86 50.77
N GLU A 932 5.75 -36.18 49.95
CA GLU A 932 6.12 -35.06 49.09
C GLU A 932 6.72 -33.89 49.89
N GLN A 933 6.09 -33.47 50.99
CA GLN A 933 6.60 -32.41 51.87
C GLN A 933 7.93 -32.79 52.57
N LYS A 934 8.16 -34.08 52.83
CA LYS A 934 9.42 -34.57 53.40
C LYS A 934 10.52 -34.65 52.34
N ALA A 935 10.18 -35.07 51.13
CA ALA A 935 11.06 -35.07 49.96
C ALA A 935 11.50 -33.65 49.57
N GLU A 936 10.57 -32.69 49.58
CA GLU A 936 10.82 -31.26 49.36
C GLU A 936 11.87 -30.71 50.34
N GLN A 937 11.70 -30.96 51.64
CA GLN A 937 12.62 -30.48 52.67
C GLN A 937 13.97 -31.22 52.67
N ALA A 938 14.01 -32.49 52.29
CA ALA A 938 15.24 -33.25 52.14
C ALA A 938 16.07 -32.73 50.95
N SER A 939 15.41 -32.37 49.85
CA SER A 939 16.03 -31.68 48.70
C SER A 939 16.56 -30.30 49.07
N LYS A 940 15.74 -29.47 49.76
CA LYS A 940 16.15 -28.12 50.22
C LYS A 940 17.36 -28.16 51.16
N LEU A 941 17.46 -29.18 52.02
CA LEU A 941 18.64 -29.43 52.85
C LEU A 941 19.90 -29.72 52.02
N ARG A 942 19.81 -30.60 51.02
CA ARG A 942 20.94 -30.96 50.15
C ARG A 942 21.45 -29.78 49.37
N LYS A 943 20.54 -29.03 48.73
CA LYS A 943 20.92 -27.82 47.99
C LYS A 943 21.56 -26.76 48.90
N ALA A 944 21.18 -26.69 50.18
CA ALA A 944 21.86 -25.82 51.15
C ALA A 944 23.24 -26.35 51.62
N VAL A 945 23.51 -27.66 51.53
CA VAL A 945 24.84 -28.28 51.74
C VAL A 945 25.73 -28.09 50.51
N GLU A 946 25.20 -28.33 49.32
CA GLU A 946 25.89 -28.19 48.04
C GLU A 946 26.20 -26.71 47.74
N ALA A 947 25.34 -25.78 48.17
CA ALA A 947 25.56 -24.34 48.11
C ALA A 947 26.48 -23.79 49.22
N LEU A 948 27.26 -24.63 49.91
CA LEU A 948 28.37 -24.19 50.75
C LEU A 948 29.51 -23.61 49.88
N VAL A 949 29.42 -22.32 49.59
CA VAL A 949 30.39 -21.57 48.77
C VAL A 949 31.72 -21.47 49.53
N THR A 950 32.82 -21.94 48.93
CA THR A 950 34.15 -21.77 49.54
C THR A 950 34.66 -20.34 49.43
N THR A 951 35.59 -19.93 50.29
CA THR A 951 36.17 -18.58 50.27
C THR A 951 36.88 -18.26 48.95
N GLU A 952 37.51 -19.23 48.29
CA GLU A 952 38.05 -19.08 46.92
C GLU A 952 36.92 -18.98 45.87
N ALA A 953 35.88 -19.80 45.98
CA ALA A 953 34.73 -19.73 45.07
C ALA A 953 33.96 -18.41 45.19
N GLU A 954 33.95 -17.78 46.36
CA GLU A 954 33.36 -16.46 46.58
C GLU A 954 34.16 -15.33 45.92
N ASP A 955 35.49 -15.40 45.91
CA ASP A 955 36.33 -14.44 45.18
C ASP A 955 36.25 -14.64 43.66
N MET A 956 36.17 -15.90 43.17
CA MET A 956 35.81 -16.17 41.77
C MET A 956 34.40 -15.65 41.45
N LYS A 957 33.43 -15.85 42.34
CA LYS A 957 32.04 -15.41 42.15
C LYS A 957 31.91 -13.89 42.12
N LYS A 958 32.78 -13.13 42.80
CA LYS A 958 32.85 -11.66 42.64
C LYS A 958 33.34 -11.25 41.25
N VAL A 959 34.28 -12.01 40.67
CA VAL A 959 34.72 -11.81 39.29
C VAL A 959 33.59 -12.17 38.33
N GLU A 960 32.94 -13.33 38.49
CA GLU A 960 31.77 -13.73 37.70
C GLU A 960 30.64 -12.69 37.82
N THR A 961 30.27 -12.27 39.03
CA THR A 961 29.25 -11.22 39.27
C THR A 961 29.62 -9.86 38.67
N ALA A 962 30.91 -9.53 38.56
CA ALA A 962 31.37 -8.32 37.88
C ALA A 962 31.33 -8.45 36.35
N ILE A 963 31.56 -9.66 35.82
CA ILE A 963 31.36 -9.99 34.40
C ILE A 963 29.86 -10.00 34.06
N ASP A 964 29.01 -10.50 34.95
CA ASP A 964 27.55 -10.49 34.81
C ASP A 964 26.96 -9.06 34.96
N GLN A 965 27.75 -8.11 35.46
CA GLN A 965 27.47 -6.67 35.42
C GLN A 965 27.99 -5.97 34.14
N ILE A 966 28.74 -6.66 33.28
CA ILE A 966 28.98 -6.23 31.90
C ILE A 966 27.68 -6.48 31.13
N LYS A 967 26.83 -5.46 31.11
CA LYS A 967 25.75 -5.37 30.12
C LYS A 967 26.37 -5.29 28.72
N PRO A 968 25.66 -5.74 27.66
CA PRO A 968 25.99 -5.35 26.30
C PRO A 968 26.15 -3.82 26.23
N PHE A 969 27.30 -3.37 25.76
CA PHE A 969 27.59 -1.97 25.50
C PHE A 969 28.11 -1.86 24.06
N THR A 970 27.74 -0.77 23.41
CA THR A 970 28.17 -0.46 22.05
C THR A 970 29.08 0.76 22.00
N THR A 971 29.28 1.46 23.12
CA THR A 971 29.94 2.78 23.25
C THR A 971 30.98 2.78 24.38
N LEU A 972 31.93 3.72 24.40
CA LEU A 972 32.99 3.75 25.41
C LEU A 972 32.54 4.16 26.82
N GLU A 973 31.41 4.86 27.00
CA GLU A 973 30.84 5.09 28.34
C GLU A 973 30.53 3.77 29.07
N GLY A 974 30.14 2.74 28.32
CA GLY A 974 29.83 1.40 28.85
C GLY A 974 31.02 0.62 29.40
N ARG A 975 32.26 1.07 29.21
CA ARG A 975 33.49 0.32 29.59
C ARG A 975 33.63 -0.01 31.08
N LYS A 976 33.01 0.78 31.96
CA LYS A 976 33.35 0.81 33.39
C LYS A 976 33.16 -0.53 34.14
N PRO A 977 32.12 -1.34 33.88
CA PRO A 977 32.03 -2.70 34.42
C PRO A 977 33.12 -3.62 33.88
N VAL A 978 33.53 -3.48 32.61
CA VAL A 978 34.62 -4.27 31.98
C VAL A 978 35.95 -3.99 32.67
N ASP A 979 36.31 -2.71 32.84
CA ASP A 979 37.53 -2.31 33.57
C ASP A 979 37.52 -2.86 35.01
N THR A 980 36.36 -2.83 35.67
CA THR A 980 36.18 -3.32 37.05
C THR A 980 36.30 -4.85 37.14
N ALA A 981 35.65 -5.58 36.23
CA ALA A 981 35.72 -7.03 36.16
C ALA A 981 37.14 -7.51 35.84
N LYS A 982 37.85 -6.80 34.94
CA LYS A 982 39.26 -7.06 34.63
C LYS A 982 40.17 -6.82 35.83
N ASP A 983 40.03 -5.70 36.54
CA ASP A 983 40.80 -5.41 37.76
C ASP A 983 40.61 -6.48 38.85
N LEU A 984 39.41 -7.06 38.98
CA LEU A 984 39.13 -8.16 39.90
C LEU A 984 39.70 -9.51 39.40
N TYR A 985 39.58 -9.81 38.10
CA TYR A 985 40.12 -11.03 37.47
C TYR A 985 41.66 -11.10 37.56
N ASP A 986 42.33 -9.97 37.31
CA ASP A 986 43.79 -9.85 37.43
C ASP A 986 44.26 -10.00 38.90
N LYS A 987 43.39 -9.73 39.89
CA LYS A 987 43.66 -9.89 41.33
C LYS A 987 43.42 -11.30 41.88
N LEU A 988 42.87 -12.23 41.10
CA LEU A 988 42.73 -13.63 41.52
C LEU A 988 44.09 -14.23 41.89
N LYS A 989 44.13 -14.99 42.99
CA LYS A 989 45.37 -15.40 43.66
C LYS A 989 46.17 -16.47 42.92
N TYR A 990 45.51 -17.30 42.12
CA TYR A 990 46.11 -18.42 41.39
C TYR A 990 45.65 -18.41 39.92
N ASP A 991 46.55 -18.74 39.00
CA ASP A 991 46.23 -18.78 37.57
C ASP A 991 45.22 -19.88 37.22
N GLU A 992 45.24 -21.01 37.93
CA GLU A 992 44.23 -22.06 37.82
C GLU A 992 42.81 -21.54 38.17
N SER A 993 42.69 -20.56 39.08
CA SER A 993 41.40 -19.92 39.39
C SER A 993 40.96 -18.94 38.28
N ARG A 994 41.89 -18.31 37.54
CA ARG A 994 41.59 -17.49 36.36
C ARG A 994 41.08 -18.34 35.19
N GLU A 995 41.74 -19.46 34.91
CA GLU A 995 41.32 -20.44 33.88
C GLU A 995 39.95 -21.06 34.19
N ARG A 996 39.51 -21.05 35.46
CA ARG A 996 38.26 -21.64 35.95
C ARG A 996 37.04 -20.69 35.96
N ILE A 997 37.20 -19.40 35.66
CA ILE A 997 36.08 -18.45 35.59
C ILE A 997 35.17 -18.81 34.40
N LYS A 998 33.90 -19.11 34.64
CA LYS A 998 32.98 -19.62 33.59
C LYS A 998 32.81 -18.63 32.45
N ASN A 999 32.63 -17.35 32.78
CA ASN A 999 32.33 -16.29 31.83
C ASN A 999 33.61 -15.55 31.37
N ARG A 1000 34.78 -16.22 31.47
CA ARG A 1000 36.10 -15.65 31.11
C ARG A 1000 36.16 -15.14 29.68
N ASP A 1001 35.64 -15.92 28.73
CA ASP A 1001 35.71 -15.56 27.32
C ASP A 1001 34.79 -14.38 26.99
N THR A 1002 33.70 -14.18 27.77
CA THR A 1002 32.87 -12.96 27.76
C THR A 1002 33.66 -11.74 28.23
N LEU A 1003 34.46 -11.86 29.29
CA LEU A 1003 35.34 -10.76 29.72
C LEU A 1003 36.38 -10.42 28.65
N LEU A 1004 37.02 -11.44 28.07
CA LEU A 1004 38.05 -11.25 27.05
C LEU A 1004 37.49 -10.63 25.76
N SER A 1005 36.33 -11.09 25.28
CA SER A 1005 35.69 -10.51 24.09
C SER A 1005 35.25 -9.06 24.30
N ASN A 1006 34.73 -8.72 25.48
CA ASN A 1006 34.36 -7.35 25.83
C ASN A 1006 35.58 -6.44 26.02
N VAL A 1007 36.72 -6.94 26.52
CA VAL A 1007 37.99 -6.20 26.52
C VAL A 1007 38.43 -5.87 25.09
N THR A 1008 38.40 -6.85 24.18
CA THR A 1008 38.70 -6.61 22.76
C THR A 1008 37.67 -5.70 22.06
N ALA A 1009 36.41 -5.66 22.52
CA ALA A 1009 35.42 -4.70 22.06
C ALA A 1009 35.75 -3.25 22.47
N VAL A 1010 36.26 -3.03 23.70
CA VAL A 1010 36.79 -1.72 24.14
C VAL A 1010 38.00 -1.32 23.30
N GLU A 1011 38.94 -2.24 23.07
CA GLU A 1011 40.12 -1.99 22.21
C GLU A 1011 39.71 -1.63 20.77
N GLY A 1012 38.68 -2.28 20.23
CA GLY A 1012 38.10 -1.97 18.92
C GLY A 1012 37.40 -0.61 18.84
N LEU A 1013 36.68 -0.22 19.89
CA LEU A 1013 36.06 1.11 20.02
C LEU A 1013 37.11 2.23 20.08
N GLU A 1014 38.17 2.06 20.88
CA GLU A 1014 39.27 3.02 20.96
C GLU A 1014 39.95 3.19 19.59
N ALA A 1015 40.20 2.08 18.87
CA ALA A 1015 40.77 2.09 17.52
C ALA A 1015 39.87 2.74 16.45
N ALA A 1016 38.55 2.52 16.50
CA ALA A 1016 37.59 3.18 15.61
C ALA A 1016 37.55 4.69 15.86
N GLY A 1017 37.55 5.11 17.14
CA GLY A 1017 37.60 6.51 17.53
C GLY A 1017 38.87 7.24 17.07
N ASP A 1018 40.03 6.58 17.12
CA ASP A 1018 41.29 7.13 16.59
C ASP A 1018 41.34 7.14 15.04
N SER A 1019 40.67 6.18 14.38
CA SER A 1019 40.55 6.16 12.92
C SER A 1019 39.73 7.33 12.38
N LEU A 1020 38.60 7.66 13.03
CA LEU A 1020 37.80 8.85 12.70
C LEU A 1020 38.61 10.15 12.87
N LYS A 1021 39.41 10.28 13.95
CA LYS A 1021 40.30 11.44 14.16
C LYS A 1021 41.34 11.57 13.05
N ALA A 1022 41.88 10.46 12.55
CA ALA A 1022 42.82 10.46 11.43
C ALA A 1022 42.15 10.89 10.11
N ALA A 1023 40.94 10.43 9.82
CA ALA A 1023 40.16 10.86 8.66
C ALA A 1023 39.80 12.35 8.71
N ILE A 1024 39.42 12.88 9.89
CA ILE A 1024 39.20 14.32 10.11
C ILE A 1024 40.47 15.13 9.84
N ALA A 1025 41.65 14.63 10.21
CA ALA A 1025 42.92 15.29 9.90
C ALA A 1025 43.23 15.28 8.39
N ALA A 1026 43.03 14.14 7.72
CA ALA A 1026 43.26 14.00 6.27
C ALA A 1026 42.31 14.89 5.44
N ALA A 1027 41.02 14.94 5.78
CA ALA A 1027 40.05 15.81 5.12
C ALA A 1027 40.42 17.30 5.28
N LYS A 1028 40.91 17.72 6.46
CA LYS A 1028 41.42 19.08 6.68
C LYS A 1028 42.65 19.40 5.84
N GLU A 1029 43.53 18.42 5.58
CA GLU A 1029 44.70 18.58 4.70
C GLU A 1029 44.30 18.65 3.21
N GLN A 1030 43.26 17.92 2.78
CA GLN A 1030 42.69 18.07 1.44
C GLN A 1030 42.09 19.46 1.22
N LEU A 1031 41.27 19.95 2.16
CA LEU A 1031 40.61 21.27 2.07
C LEU A 1031 41.58 22.46 2.19
N ALA A 1032 42.83 22.24 2.60
CA ALA A 1032 43.86 23.27 2.59
C ALA A 1032 44.39 23.59 1.17
N GLN A 1033 44.03 22.78 0.16
CA GLN A 1033 44.44 22.95 -1.24
C GLN A 1033 43.52 23.94 -1.97
N THR A 1034 43.46 25.19 -1.48
CA THR A 1034 42.54 26.24 -1.97
C THR A 1034 42.65 26.53 -3.46
N ASP A 1035 43.84 26.32 -4.03
CA ASP A 1035 44.14 26.65 -5.42
C ASP A 1035 43.76 25.50 -6.37
N LYS A 1036 43.37 24.33 -5.83
CA LYS A 1036 43.00 23.12 -6.58
C LYS A 1036 41.49 22.97 -6.78
N TYR A 1037 40.67 23.39 -5.81
CA TYR A 1037 39.23 23.16 -5.80
C TYR A 1037 38.41 24.46 -5.76
N LEU A 1038 37.15 24.41 -6.20
CA LEU A 1038 36.21 25.56 -6.11
C LEU A 1038 35.98 25.96 -4.65
N ALA A 1039 35.99 27.25 -4.33
CA ALA A 1039 35.93 27.73 -2.95
C ALA A 1039 34.61 27.35 -2.23
N SER A 1040 33.49 27.42 -2.95
CA SER A 1040 32.17 26.91 -2.58
C SER A 1040 32.16 25.39 -2.35
N SER A 1041 32.91 24.61 -3.13
CA SER A 1041 33.04 23.16 -2.92
C SER A 1041 33.86 22.83 -1.66
N ILE A 1042 34.89 23.64 -1.36
CA ILE A 1042 35.64 23.56 -0.10
C ILE A 1042 34.75 23.93 1.09
N GLU A 1043 33.91 24.97 0.97
CA GLU A 1043 33.02 25.39 2.07
C GLU A 1043 31.86 24.42 2.29
N ALA A 1044 31.33 23.79 1.23
CA ALA A 1044 30.40 22.68 1.34
C ALA A 1044 31.08 21.46 2.01
N ALA A 1045 32.28 21.07 1.57
CA ALA A 1045 33.03 19.96 2.15
C ALA A 1045 33.39 20.20 3.63
N ARG A 1046 33.58 21.45 4.06
CA ARG A 1046 33.83 21.83 5.46
C ARG A 1046 32.67 21.44 6.39
N GLN A 1047 31.45 21.37 5.87
CA GLN A 1047 30.28 20.98 6.66
C GLN A 1047 30.39 19.53 7.13
N TYR A 1048 30.86 18.61 6.28
CA TYR A 1048 31.07 17.20 6.66
C TYR A 1048 32.17 17.03 7.72
N ILE A 1049 33.25 17.82 7.66
CA ILE A 1049 34.25 17.88 8.75
C ILE A 1049 33.59 18.38 10.04
N THR A 1050 32.77 19.44 9.96
CA THR A 1050 32.06 20.03 11.12
C THR A 1050 31.00 19.09 11.71
N ILE A 1051 30.48 18.14 10.91
CA ILE A 1051 29.60 17.05 11.37
C ILE A 1051 30.43 15.97 12.05
N ALA A 1052 31.51 15.50 11.42
CA ALA A 1052 32.41 14.48 12.00
C ALA A 1052 33.06 14.94 13.32
N GLU A 1053 33.39 16.22 13.46
CA GLU A 1053 33.91 16.81 14.72
C GLU A 1053 32.89 16.90 15.87
N LYS A 1054 31.60 16.66 15.61
CA LYS A 1054 30.54 16.59 16.65
C LYS A 1054 30.28 15.16 17.14
N VAL A 1055 30.87 14.15 16.51
CA VAL A 1055 30.72 12.74 16.89
C VAL A 1055 31.57 12.48 18.14
N ASP A 1056 30.92 12.36 19.30
CA ASP A 1056 31.62 12.10 20.56
C ASP A 1056 32.02 10.62 20.64
N VAL A 1057 33.33 10.39 20.67
CA VAL A 1057 33.95 9.05 20.75
C VAL A 1057 33.62 8.33 22.06
N GLN A 1058 33.11 9.00 23.09
CA GLN A 1058 32.62 8.34 24.31
C GLN A 1058 31.24 7.72 24.13
N THR A 1059 30.32 8.41 23.45
CA THR A 1059 28.91 8.00 23.32
C THR A 1059 28.56 7.35 21.97
N SER A 1060 29.45 7.40 20.97
CA SER A 1060 29.22 6.80 19.65
C SER A 1060 29.63 5.33 19.58
N THR A 1061 28.95 4.56 18.75
CA THR A 1061 29.25 3.13 18.53
C THR A 1061 30.35 2.87 17.50
N VAL A 1062 30.90 1.64 17.46
CA VAL A 1062 31.88 1.24 16.43
C VAL A 1062 31.34 1.49 15.02
N GLN A 1063 30.07 1.14 14.77
CA GLN A 1063 29.46 1.30 13.45
C GLN A 1063 29.16 2.77 13.13
N GLU A 1064 28.80 3.61 14.12
CA GLU A 1064 28.62 5.05 13.89
C GLU A 1064 29.95 5.78 13.68
N LEU A 1065 31.01 5.40 14.40
CA LEU A 1065 32.36 5.93 14.18
C LEU A 1065 32.89 5.54 12.79
N ALA A 1066 32.69 4.28 12.38
CA ALA A 1066 33.02 3.82 11.02
C ALA A 1066 32.13 4.48 9.96
N ASN A 1067 30.82 4.63 10.19
CA ASN A 1067 29.91 5.32 9.28
C ASN A 1067 30.27 6.80 9.16
N ALA A 1068 30.63 7.48 10.25
CA ALA A 1068 31.08 8.86 10.24
C ALA A 1068 32.39 9.02 9.47
N GLN A 1069 33.32 8.07 9.60
CA GLN A 1069 34.56 8.03 8.80
C GLN A 1069 34.24 7.84 7.32
N ILE A 1070 33.49 6.81 6.95
CA ILE A 1070 33.13 6.49 5.55
C ILE A 1070 32.31 7.63 4.92
N THR A 1071 31.41 8.24 5.69
CA THR A 1071 30.62 9.43 5.30
C THR A 1071 31.53 10.61 5.03
N LEU A 1072 32.44 10.94 5.95
CA LEU A 1072 33.41 12.01 5.78
C LEU A 1072 34.29 11.78 4.55
N GLU A 1073 34.91 10.60 4.45
CA GLU A 1073 35.81 10.25 3.35
C GLU A 1073 35.09 10.25 2.00
N ARG A 1074 33.88 9.69 1.90
CA ARG A 1074 33.08 9.72 0.68
C ARG A 1074 32.65 11.15 0.32
N TYR A 1075 31.89 11.81 1.18
CA TYR A 1075 31.27 13.09 0.82
C TYR A 1075 32.28 14.23 0.68
N VAL A 1076 33.45 14.20 1.34
CA VAL A 1076 34.51 15.18 1.05
C VAL A 1076 35.09 14.95 -0.36
N ASN A 1077 35.40 13.71 -0.74
CA ASN A 1077 35.92 13.41 -2.08
C ASN A 1077 34.86 13.70 -3.19
N ASP A 1078 33.58 13.38 -2.95
CA ASP A 1078 32.48 13.61 -3.92
C ASP A 1078 32.08 15.09 -4.04
N THR A 1079 32.23 15.88 -2.97
CA THR A 1079 31.85 17.31 -2.95
C THR A 1079 32.93 18.21 -3.56
N LEU A 1080 34.22 17.88 -3.37
CA LEU A 1080 35.33 18.69 -3.86
C LEU A 1080 35.40 18.67 -5.39
N LYS A 1081 35.18 19.83 -6.02
CA LYS A 1081 35.26 20.01 -7.48
C LYS A 1081 36.55 20.73 -7.83
N GLU A 1082 37.34 20.18 -8.74
CA GLU A 1082 38.58 20.83 -9.20
C GLU A 1082 38.29 22.12 -9.99
N GLN A 1083 39.18 23.11 -9.90
CA GLN A 1083 39.11 24.34 -10.69
C GLN A 1083 39.18 24.02 -12.19
N PRO A 1084 38.32 24.59 -13.05
CA PRO A 1084 38.39 24.38 -14.49
C PRO A 1084 39.60 25.10 -15.10
N ASP A 1085 40.12 24.59 -16.22
CA ASP A 1085 41.14 25.32 -16.99
C ASP A 1085 40.52 26.56 -17.66
N LYS A 1086 40.94 27.74 -17.19
CA LYS A 1086 40.49 29.04 -17.71
C LYS A 1086 41.39 29.58 -18.83
N THR A 1087 42.35 28.82 -19.32
CA THR A 1087 43.31 29.29 -20.34
C THR A 1087 42.62 29.78 -21.61
N GLU A 1088 41.59 29.06 -22.08
CA GLU A 1088 40.83 29.44 -23.28
C GLU A 1088 40.01 30.74 -23.07
N LEU A 1089 39.29 30.85 -21.95
CA LEU A 1089 38.56 32.07 -21.58
C LEU A 1089 39.49 33.29 -21.47
N ASN A 1090 40.65 33.15 -20.83
CA ASN A 1090 41.64 34.23 -20.74
C ASN A 1090 42.19 34.65 -22.10
N ASN A 1091 42.47 33.67 -22.98
CA ASN A 1091 42.86 33.96 -24.37
C ASN A 1091 41.75 34.69 -25.14
N LYS A 1092 40.49 34.27 -24.96
CA LYS A 1092 39.32 34.87 -25.62
C LYS A 1092 39.08 36.32 -25.17
N ILE A 1093 39.16 36.58 -23.86
CA ILE A 1093 39.08 37.93 -23.28
C ILE A 1093 40.15 38.83 -23.89
N ALA A 1094 41.40 38.34 -24.02
CA ALA A 1094 42.49 39.08 -24.64
C ALA A 1094 42.26 39.33 -26.14
N GLU A 1095 41.82 38.32 -26.89
CA GLU A 1095 41.51 38.42 -28.33
C GLU A 1095 40.43 39.47 -28.62
N ILE A 1096 39.31 39.41 -27.90
CA ILE A 1096 38.17 40.32 -28.09
C ILE A 1096 38.51 41.73 -27.59
N THR A 1097 39.23 41.86 -26.47
CA THR A 1097 39.73 43.16 -25.98
C THR A 1097 40.69 43.82 -26.98
N GLU A 1098 41.48 43.05 -27.74
CA GLU A 1098 42.34 43.61 -28.80
C GLU A 1098 41.52 43.99 -30.04
N LYS A 1099 40.60 43.12 -30.49
CA LYS A 1099 39.69 43.38 -31.62
C LYS A 1099 38.88 44.66 -31.44
N MET A 1100 38.32 44.89 -30.24
CA MET A 1100 37.53 46.10 -29.94
C MET A 1100 38.32 47.41 -30.12
N LYS A 1101 39.66 47.40 -29.99
CA LYS A 1101 40.50 48.61 -30.22
C LYS A 1101 40.60 49.02 -31.69
N ALA A 1102 40.17 48.16 -32.61
CA ALA A 1102 40.18 48.41 -34.05
C ALA A 1102 38.81 48.87 -34.59
N LEU A 1103 37.80 49.02 -33.72
CA LEU A 1103 36.45 49.49 -34.04
C LEU A 1103 36.22 50.88 -33.42
N ASP A 1104 35.36 51.71 -34.01
CA ASP A 1104 34.79 52.89 -33.32
C ASP A 1104 33.36 52.55 -32.87
N GLU A 1105 33.09 52.74 -31.57
CA GLU A 1105 31.78 52.54 -30.93
C GLU A 1105 30.62 53.18 -31.72
N LYS A 1106 30.87 54.32 -32.38
CA LYS A 1106 29.85 55.11 -33.10
C LYS A 1106 29.36 54.46 -34.39
N ASP A 1107 30.07 53.47 -34.93
CA ASP A 1107 29.65 52.78 -36.15
C ASP A 1107 28.61 51.67 -35.91
N TYR A 1108 28.34 51.35 -34.64
CA TYR A 1108 27.50 50.25 -34.18
C TYR A 1108 26.34 50.72 -33.30
N SER A 1109 25.28 49.93 -33.26
CA SER A 1109 24.14 50.12 -32.36
C SER A 1109 24.60 50.16 -30.91
N ALA A 1110 24.33 51.27 -30.21
CA ALA A 1110 24.74 51.48 -28.83
C ALA A 1110 24.21 50.39 -27.86
N GLU A 1111 23.06 49.77 -28.16
CA GLU A 1111 22.52 48.64 -27.41
C GLU A 1111 23.41 47.38 -27.57
N LYS A 1112 23.84 47.07 -28.80
CA LYS A 1112 24.66 45.89 -29.10
C LYS A 1112 26.11 46.09 -28.62
N TRP A 1113 26.64 47.31 -28.77
CA TRP A 1113 27.95 47.65 -28.20
C TRP A 1113 27.95 47.52 -26.67
N LYS A 1114 26.92 48.04 -25.99
CA LYS A 1114 26.79 47.90 -24.52
C LYS A 1114 26.69 46.43 -24.10
N THR A 1115 25.98 45.60 -24.87
CA THR A 1115 25.87 44.15 -24.66
C THR A 1115 27.25 43.47 -24.71
N LEU A 1116 28.11 43.87 -25.66
CA LEU A 1116 29.49 43.37 -25.75
C LEU A 1116 30.37 43.82 -24.57
N GLU A 1117 30.24 45.07 -24.10
CA GLU A 1117 30.95 45.52 -22.90
C GLU A 1117 30.55 44.70 -21.65
N ASP A 1118 29.26 44.44 -21.45
CA ASP A 1118 28.75 43.73 -20.28
C ASP A 1118 29.10 42.24 -20.33
N ALA A 1119 29.10 41.63 -21.52
CA ALA A 1119 29.65 40.28 -21.74
C ALA A 1119 31.16 40.23 -21.44
N LEU A 1120 31.92 41.26 -21.83
CA LEU A 1120 33.37 41.33 -21.57
C LEU A 1120 33.70 41.62 -20.10
N SER A 1121 32.82 42.30 -19.34
CA SER A 1121 32.93 42.37 -17.87
C SER A 1121 32.68 40.99 -17.27
N THR A 1122 31.53 40.39 -17.57
CA THR A 1122 31.11 39.08 -17.07
C THR A 1122 32.18 38.01 -17.30
N ALA A 1123 32.82 38.01 -18.48
CA ALA A 1123 33.91 37.10 -18.81
C ALA A 1123 35.13 37.28 -17.89
N LYS A 1124 35.51 38.51 -17.53
CA LYS A 1124 36.61 38.81 -16.60
C LYS A 1124 36.23 38.43 -15.17
N ASP A 1125 35.01 38.72 -14.75
CA ASP A 1125 34.49 38.35 -13.43
C ASP A 1125 34.51 36.81 -13.25
N VAL A 1126 34.15 36.06 -14.29
CA VAL A 1126 34.27 34.58 -14.35
C VAL A 1126 35.74 34.12 -14.38
N ALA A 1127 36.63 34.84 -15.08
CA ALA A 1127 38.06 34.51 -15.11
C ALA A 1127 38.72 34.67 -13.72
N GLU A 1128 38.42 35.75 -12.99
CA GLU A 1128 38.97 36.05 -11.67
C GLU A 1128 38.28 35.30 -10.50
N SER A 1129 37.05 34.79 -10.68
CA SER A 1129 36.29 34.09 -9.63
C SER A 1129 36.82 32.69 -9.31
N ASN A 1130 37.21 32.43 -8.05
CA ASN A 1130 37.55 31.09 -7.56
C ASN A 1130 36.35 30.12 -7.42
N ASP A 1131 35.16 30.54 -7.88
CA ASP A 1131 33.91 29.76 -7.89
C ASP A 1131 33.31 29.58 -9.28
N ALA A 1132 33.98 30.06 -10.34
CA ALA A 1132 33.57 29.78 -11.70
C ALA A 1132 33.83 28.30 -12.06
N ASP A 1133 32.75 27.52 -12.27
CA ASP A 1133 32.84 26.16 -12.79
C ASP A 1133 33.01 26.13 -14.33
N GLY A 1134 33.19 24.94 -14.89
CA GLY A 1134 33.37 24.75 -16.34
C GLY A 1134 32.17 25.19 -17.19
N GLY A 1135 30.95 25.17 -16.64
CA GLY A 1135 29.75 25.69 -17.30
C GLY A 1135 29.75 27.21 -17.35
N ALA A 1136 30.12 27.88 -16.26
CA ALA A 1136 30.30 29.34 -16.23
C ALA A 1136 31.43 29.80 -17.16
N VAL A 1137 32.56 29.08 -17.20
CA VAL A 1137 33.68 29.35 -18.12
C VAL A 1137 33.25 29.19 -19.58
N THR A 1138 32.52 28.12 -19.92
CA THR A 1138 32.01 27.90 -21.29
C THR A 1138 30.98 28.97 -21.69
N SER A 1139 30.02 29.27 -20.81
CA SER A 1139 29.00 30.30 -21.02
C SER A 1139 29.59 31.71 -21.16
N ALA A 1140 30.71 31.99 -20.50
CA ALA A 1140 31.44 33.25 -20.65
C ALA A 1140 32.18 33.34 -22.01
N ILE A 1141 32.71 32.23 -22.53
CA ILE A 1141 33.29 32.17 -23.88
C ILE A 1141 32.18 32.37 -24.92
N GLU A 1142 31.10 31.58 -24.85
CA GLU A 1142 29.98 31.64 -25.79
C GLU A 1142 29.25 32.99 -25.74
N GLY A 1143 29.00 33.54 -24.55
CA GLY A 1143 28.38 34.84 -24.38
C GLY A 1143 29.23 35.97 -24.97
N LEU A 1144 30.55 35.91 -24.81
CA LEU A 1144 31.48 36.89 -25.38
C LEU A 1144 31.59 36.76 -26.91
N ASP A 1145 31.61 35.54 -27.46
CA ASP A 1145 31.53 35.31 -28.91
C ASP A 1145 30.20 35.80 -29.49
N ASN A 1146 29.07 35.43 -28.88
CA ASN A 1146 27.74 35.81 -29.36
C ASN A 1146 27.51 37.33 -29.30
N ALA A 1147 27.99 38.00 -28.24
CA ALA A 1147 27.91 39.46 -28.16
C ALA A 1147 28.83 40.18 -29.18
N PHE A 1148 30.00 39.60 -29.50
CA PHE A 1148 30.91 40.15 -30.51
C PHE A 1148 30.39 39.92 -31.94
N ASN A 1149 29.90 38.72 -32.24
CA ASN A 1149 29.33 38.36 -33.54
C ASN A 1149 27.93 38.98 -33.75
N GLY A 1150 27.24 39.35 -32.68
CA GLY A 1150 25.96 40.06 -32.67
C GLY A 1150 26.06 41.59 -32.70
N LEU A 1151 27.25 42.16 -32.98
CA LEU A 1151 27.39 43.58 -33.26
C LEU A 1151 26.66 43.96 -34.56
N GLU A 1152 25.75 44.92 -34.46
CA GLU A 1152 24.96 45.45 -35.57
C GLU A 1152 25.42 46.88 -35.88
N GLU A 1153 25.76 47.16 -37.14
CA GLU A 1153 26.15 48.51 -37.58
C GLU A 1153 24.97 49.47 -37.46
N ASP A 1154 25.18 50.70 -36.96
CA ASP A 1154 24.14 51.73 -36.94
C ASP A 1154 23.99 52.32 -38.36
N VAL A 1155 22.85 52.08 -39.01
CA VAL A 1155 22.57 52.44 -40.41
C VAL A 1155 21.31 53.29 -40.51
N MET A 1156 21.48 54.60 -40.69
CA MET A 1156 20.37 55.52 -40.91
C MET A 1156 19.77 55.34 -42.32
N LEU A 1157 18.57 54.75 -42.40
CA LEU A 1157 17.86 54.57 -43.67
C LEU A 1157 17.69 55.91 -44.41
N GLY A 1158 18.19 55.97 -45.63
CA GLY A 1158 18.20 57.14 -46.51
C GLY A 1158 19.49 57.96 -46.49
N ASP A 1159 20.38 57.77 -45.51
CA ASP A 1159 21.71 58.40 -45.47
C ASP A 1159 22.74 57.51 -46.18
N VAL A 1160 22.67 57.53 -47.50
CA VAL A 1160 23.50 56.73 -48.41
C VAL A 1160 24.91 57.30 -48.55
N THR A 1161 25.13 58.53 -48.08
CA THR A 1161 26.45 59.16 -47.99
C THR A 1161 27.15 58.95 -46.64
N GLY A 1162 26.43 58.55 -45.60
CA GLY A 1162 26.95 58.40 -44.23
C GLY A 1162 27.34 59.74 -43.58
N ASP A 1163 26.68 60.84 -43.97
CA ASP A 1163 26.99 62.21 -43.52
C ASP A 1163 26.15 62.67 -42.30
N GLY A 1164 25.24 61.79 -41.85
CA GLY A 1164 24.25 62.01 -40.79
C GLY A 1164 22.98 62.72 -41.25
N LYS A 1165 22.74 62.88 -42.56
CA LYS A 1165 21.61 63.67 -43.11
C LYS A 1165 21.09 63.12 -44.44
N ILE A 1166 19.89 62.54 -44.41
CA ILE A 1166 19.11 62.17 -45.59
C ILE A 1166 18.85 63.41 -46.47
N ASN A 1167 19.58 63.57 -47.57
CA ASN A 1167 19.55 64.78 -48.40
C ASN A 1167 19.65 64.51 -49.91
N GLY A 1168 19.88 65.56 -50.71
CA GLY A 1168 19.97 65.46 -52.18
C GLY A 1168 21.20 64.72 -52.69
N LEU A 1169 22.26 64.61 -51.89
CA LEU A 1169 23.46 63.84 -52.23
C LEU A 1169 23.19 62.33 -52.19
N ASP A 1170 22.40 61.85 -51.23
CA ASP A 1170 22.04 60.44 -51.06
C ASP A 1170 21.17 59.96 -52.23
N VAL A 1171 20.14 60.74 -52.57
CA VAL A 1171 19.35 60.56 -53.80
C VAL A 1171 20.27 60.48 -55.03
N THR A 1172 21.30 61.32 -55.09
CA THR A 1172 22.28 61.33 -56.19
C THR A 1172 23.18 60.08 -56.19
N TRP A 1173 23.58 59.56 -55.02
CA TRP A 1173 24.39 58.35 -54.91
C TRP A 1173 23.58 57.10 -55.32
N VAL A 1174 22.32 56.97 -54.88
CA VAL A 1174 21.44 55.88 -55.31
C VAL A 1174 21.11 55.98 -56.81
N MET A 1175 20.86 57.19 -57.33
CA MET A 1175 20.70 57.38 -58.79
C MET A 1175 21.96 56.95 -59.55
N GLN A 1176 23.16 57.30 -59.07
CA GLN A 1176 24.43 56.90 -59.70
C GLN A 1176 24.67 55.38 -59.63
N TYR A 1177 24.28 54.73 -58.53
CA TYR A 1177 24.32 53.28 -58.37
C TYR A 1177 23.38 52.57 -59.34
N ASN A 1178 22.12 52.99 -59.41
CA ASN A 1178 21.10 52.40 -60.28
C ASN A 1178 21.42 52.50 -61.79
N VAL A 1179 22.31 53.42 -62.19
CA VAL A 1179 22.82 53.53 -63.58
C VAL A 1179 24.26 53.01 -63.74
N GLY A 1180 24.78 52.26 -62.77
CA GLY A 1180 26.11 51.62 -62.81
C GLY A 1180 27.29 52.58 -62.84
N SER A 1181 27.08 53.85 -62.45
CA SER A 1181 28.11 54.91 -62.45
C SER A 1181 28.78 55.13 -61.08
N ARG A 1182 28.31 54.42 -60.05
CA ARG A 1182 28.87 54.36 -58.69
C ARG A 1182 28.68 52.95 -58.15
N ALA A 1183 29.63 52.46 -57.37
CA ALA A 1183 29.41 51.35 -56.44
C ALA A 1183 29.10 51.94 -55.04
N LEU A 1184 28.19 51.30 -54.31
CA LEU A 1184 27.96 51.54 -52.89
C LEU A 1184 28.61 50.40 -52.12
N ASP A 1185 29.14 50.69 -50.93
CA ASP A 1185 29.53 49.66 -49.95
C ASP A 1185 28.30 49.08 -49.24
N GLU A 1186 28.49 48.09 -48.36
CA GLU A 1186 27.37 47.36 -47.76
C GLU A 1186 26.52 48.23 -46.81
N LYS A 1187 27.14 49.18 -46.09
CA LYS A 1187 26.46 50.12 -45.20
C LYS A 1187 25.64 51.12 -46.01
N ALA A 1188 26.22 51.70 -47.07
CA ALA A 1188 25.50 52.55 -48.02
C ALA A 1188 24.40 51.81 -48.81
N MET A 1189 24.57 50.51 -49.11
CA MET A 1189 23.54 49.67 -49.72
C MET A 1189 22.34 49.44 -48.78
N LYS A 1190 22.60 49.11 -47.51
CA LYS A 1190 21.54 48.97 -46.48
C LYS A 1190 20.81 50.30 -46.25
N ALA A 1191 21.54 51.41 -46.16
CA ALA A 1191 20.95 52.75 -46.08
C ALA A 1191 20.13 53.13 -47.32
N ALA A 1192 20.46 52.58 -48.49
CA ALA A 1192 19.79 52.90 -49.75
C ALA A 1192 18.49 52.12 -49.97
N ASP A 1193 18.29 50.95 -49.36
CA ASP A 1193 17.05 50.16 -49.46
C ASP A 1193 16.01 50.61 -48.42
N VAL A 1194 15.54 51.85 -48.59
CA VAL A 1194 14.57 52.48 -47.67
C VAL A 1194 13.16 51.91 -47.78
N ASN A 1195 12.92 51.01 -48.73
CA ASN A 1195 11.67 50.26 -48.84
C ASN A 1195 11.78 48.82 -48.29
N ASN A 1196 13.00 48.33 -48.07
CA ASN A 1196 13.35 47.02 -47.51
C ASN A 1196 12.81 45.84 -48.33
N ASP A 1197 12.88 45.91 -49.68
CA ASP A 1197 12.53 44.81 -50.59
C ASP A 1197 13.74 43.99 -51.07
N GLY A 1198 14.92 44.24 -50.48
CA GLY A 1198 16.19 43.63 -50.80
C GLY A 1198 16.85 44.17 -52.07
N LYS A 1199 16.37 45.30 -52.61
CA LYS A 1199 16.74 45.80 -53.94
C LYS A 1199 16.74 47.33 -54.01
N VAL A 1200 17.86 47.95 -53.68
CA VAL A 1200 18.16 49.35 -54.01
C VAL A 1200 17.81 49.65 -55.47
N ASN A 1201 16.73 50.40 -55.71
CA ASN A 1201 16.18 50.64 -57.05
C ASN A 1201 15.56 52.05 -57.20
N ALA A 1202 14.81 52.28 -58.29
CA ALA A 1202 14.20 53.58 -58.58
C ALA A 1202 13.06 53.96 -57.61
N LEU A 1203 12.46 52.98 -56.92
CA LEU A 1203 11.49 53.21 -55.86
C LEU A 1203 12.15 53.90 -54.66
N ASP A 1204 13.33 53.42 -54.23
CA ASP A 1204 14.10 53.98 -53.11
C ASP A 1204 14.59 55.38 -53.41
N VAL A 1205 15.14 55.61 -54.61
CA VAL A 1205 15.45 56.97 -55.12
C VAL A 1205 14.25 57.90 -54.93
N THR A 1206 13.04 57.43 -55.25
CA THR A 1206 11.81 58.19 -55.12
C THR A 1206 11.42 58.40 -53.66
N TRP A 1207 11.63 57.41 -52.79
CA TRP A 1207 11.31 57.50 -51.36
C TRP A 1207 12.28 58.41 -50.60
N ILE A 1208 13.60 58.30 -50.83
CA ILE A 1208 14.63 59.19 -50.26
C ILE A 1208 14.38 60.63 -50.75
N MET A 1209 14.04 60.80 -52.04
CA MET A 1209 13.69 62.11 -52.58
C MET A 1209 12.41 62.67 -51.94
N GLN A 1210 11.40 61.84 -51.63
CA GLN A 1210 10.22 62.25 -50.88
C GLN A 1210 10.55 62.64 -49.43
N HIS A 1211 11.46 61.92 -48.75
CA HIS A 1211 11.92 62.25 -47.40
C HIS A 1211 12.63 63.60 -47.37
N ASN A 1212 13.61 63.80 -48.24
CA ASN A 1212 14.39 65.04 -48.40
C ASN A 1212 13.53 66.30 -48.65
N VAL A 1213 12.30 66.15 -49.18
CA VAL A 1213 11.34 67.26 -49.35
C VAL A 1213 10.17 67.25 -48.35
N GLY A 1214 10.23 66.43 -47.30
CA GLY A 1214 9.23 66.39 -46.22
C GLY A 1214 7.88 65.76 -46.59
N LEU A 1215 7.82 64.95 -47.65
CA LEU A 1215 6.61 64.23 -48.11
C LEU A 1215 6.53 62.78 -47.61
N ARG A 1216 7.57 62.28 -46.94
CA ARG A 1216 7.69 60.94 -46.37
C ARG A 1216 8.60 61.00 -45.14
N THR A 1217 8.46 60.06 -44.22
CA THR A 1217 9.45 59.72 -43.19
C THR A 1217 9.87 58.27 -43.36
N PHE A 1218 11.01 57.92 -42.78
CA PHE A 1218 11.42 56.54 -42.50
C PHE A 1218 11.31 56.33 -40.99
#